data_AF-A0A971Q399-F1
#
_entry.id   AF-A0A971Q399-F1
#
_cell.length_a   1.000
_cell.length_b   1.000
_cell.length_c   1.000
_cell.angle_alpha   90.00
_cell.angle_beta   90.00
_cell.angle_gamma   90.00
#
_symmetry.space_group_name_H-M   'P 1'
#
loop_
_entity.id
_entity.type
_entity.pdbx_description
1 polymer ?
#
loop_
_entity_poly.entity_id
_entity_poly.type
_entity_poly.pdbx_seq_one_letter_code
_entity_poly.pdbx_strand_id
1 'polypeptide(L)'
;MQPSKKVLPQEVRFSHDACLILADVNSHLHPNYQELLARYPHADGLRDIAICQSAAPTDAEALIEAVREGRYSYICIGWLVFITAFANAARRKGMDVRDYADWIYDQCRRINGEVGYRAAWIEAYGEIGNSITWPQGSRMSKQEALRYFREWFRSGRMLTEHWRSVSPAETINFYTHAKRQDENLRKLPIYYSEGTIFTIHEVFRMGVPFVAYEGACGSRDSFQTGIAFVRGGAKQFDALWGVDLSPWGGGPAGNVAETNNAGVWRAGMTPDFFHRVWLTSYLSGCNTLLHEVGYCFFYTWHDGEAMLSDYGYRAMDFYRQTRGVLADRGRAVTPFAIMLEEEHGYHGSTCREYTPEGALTEANDETTPQGRLNIWANRVAEATPGDWQVHRTIEAIWPWSENLWAELHGGCPDEKQVDWGQTQPELPAMLGVGEVDPRSASAGYLRDSTWADCFDVVTEDASAEVLARYYKAVMLAGDVRTDNGLWDRLKRFAEQGGQTILTVEQLDATARGELGLEHAVEPKAMNVNRMTAANATWPVKERLTVHSVAAAGWSVWAADEKTSQPLVLQRSVGRGGLYLVLCANGMDRDGTKLSAVVRTLIDTLYARHVGVTKHGAGCQMIINARERDTLVTLMNHTGSPWRGQVVFGRKDYPKVDEVRDPIADAAYPPSLVQFGPGEVTATVCIPPFGVKVLSFGPQREAEAFRGPLTTTGGLDEGDVAYLEEIKRRGPKDVLGTVEDYDRRKRRQDQ
;
A
#
# COMPACT_ATOMS: atom_id res chain seq x y z
N MET A 1 37.20 13.49 -29.66
CA MET A 1 36.43 12.54 -28.83
C MET A 1 35.70 13.35 -27.78
N GLN A 2 34.39 13.55 -27.95
CA GLN A 2 33.54 14.21 -26.96
C GLN A 2 32.99 13.15 -26.00
N PRO A 3 32.97 13.39 -24.67
CA PRO A 3 32.24 12.53 -23.75
C PRO A 3 30.74 12.63 -24.07
N SER A 4 30.11 11.47 -24.25
CA SER A 4 28.69 11.35 -24.57
C SER A 4 27.83 11.99 -23.48
N LYS A 5 26.82 12.73 -23.92
CA LYS A 5 25.70 13.17 -23.09
C LYS A 5 25.09 11.95 -22.39
N LYS A 6 25.37 11.76 -21.09
CA LYS A 6 24.53 10.94 -20.22
C LYS A 6 23.30 11.75 -19.86
N VAL A 7 22.35 11.78 -20.78
CA VAL A 7 20.94 12.01 -20.45
C VAL A 7 20.49 10.72 -19.78
N LEU A 8 19.97 10.78 -18.55
CA LEU A 8 19.34 9.60 -17.98
C LEU A 8 18.10 9.27 -18.81
N PRO A 9 17.88 7.99 -19.21
CA PRO A 9 16.77 7.62 -20.06
C PRO A 9 15.44 8.01 -19.41
N GLN A 10 14.39 8.10 -20.24
CA GLN A 10 12.99 8.31 -19.89
C GLN A 10 12.39 7.22 -18.95
N GLU A 11 13.26 6.38 -18.36
CA GLU A 11 13.04 5.09 -17.71
C GLU A 11 13.11 5.15 -16.17
N VAL A 12 13.21 6.35 -15.56
CA VAL A 12 12.90 6.51 -14.11
C VAL A 12 11.43 6.17 -13.81
N ARG A 13 10.61 6.03 -14.87
CA ARG A 13 9.32 5.33 -14.82
C ARG A 13 9.59 3.84 -14.65
N PHE A 14 9.62 3.39 -13.40
CA PHE A 14 9.89 1.99 -12.97
C PHE A 14 11.38 1.58 -13.04
N SER A 15 12.27 2.32 -12.38
CA SER A 15 13.65 1.86 -12.18
C SER A 15 13.65 0.53 -11.40
N HIS A 16 14.40 -0.43 -11.92
CA HIS A 16 14.61 -1.75 -11.30
C HIS A 16 15.29 -1.61 -9.93
N ASP A 17 15.84 -0.45 -9.63
CA ASP A 17 16.35 -0.04 -8.32
C ASP A 17 15.27 0.79 -7.61
N ALA A 18 14.58 0.22 -6.62
CA ALA A 18 13.79 1.05 -5.70
C ALA A 18 14.79 1.84 -4.86
N CYS A 19 14.46 3.09 -4.60
CA CYS A 19 15.15 3.83 -3.57
C CYS A 19 14.53 3.40 -2.23
N LEU A 20 15.19 2.50 -1.50
CA LEU A 20 14.89 2.34 -0.08
C LEU A 20 15.23 3.66 0.59
N ILE A 21 14.31 4.19 1.38
CA ILE A 21 14.44 5.46 2.09
C ILE A 21 13.94 5.23 3.53
N LEU A 22 14.71 5.65 4.53
CA LEU A 22 14.34 5.51 5.93
C LEU A 22 14.45 6.91 6.54
N ALA A 23 13.37 7.39 7.14
CA ALA A 23 13.04 8.81 7.27
C ALA A 23 13.00 9.24 8.75
N ASP A 24 13.34 10.51 9.05
CA ASP A 24 13.44 11.10 10.40
C ASP A 24 12.32 12.14 10.60
N VAL A 25 11.59 12.13 11.72
CA VAL A 25 10.58 13.17 12.03
C VAL A 25 10.91 14.02 13.28
N ASN A 26 12.04 13.86 13.98
CA ASN A 26 12.39 14.78 15.07
C ASN A 26 13.81 14.61 15.61
N SER A 27 14.82 15.23 14.98
CA SER A 27 16.08 15.41 15.68
C SER A 27 16.70 16.78 15.43
N HIS A 28 16.90 17.52 16.52
CA HIS A 28 18.24 18.05 16.74
C HIS A 28 19.16 16.83 16.61
N LEU A 29 19.72 16.61 15.42
CA LEU A 29 20.56 15.45 15.13
C LEU A 29 21.45 15.21 16.34
N HIS A 30 21.27 14.07 17.00
CA HIS A 30 22.18 13.68 18.07
C HIS A 30 23.60 13.90 17.51
N PRO A 31 24.53 14.56 18.22
CA PRO A 31 25.79 15.02 17.63
C PRO A 31 26.57 13.92 16.89
N ASN A 32 26.32 12.67 17.28
CA ASN A 32 26.96 11.47 16.77
C ASN A 32 26.11 10.71 15.71
N TYR A 33 25.01 11.27 15.20
CA TYR A 33 24.18 10.59 14.19
C TYR A 33 24.99 10.27 12.92
N GLN A 34 25.84 11.19 12.46
CA GLN A 34 26.71 10.96 11.31
C GLN A 34 27.75 9.85 11.58
N GLU A 35 28.23 9.73 12.82
CA GLU A 35 29.13 8.64 13.25
C GLU A 35 28.40 7.29 13.25
N LEU A 36 27.15 7.28 13.70
CA LEU A 36 26.24 6.13 13.61
C LEU A 36 26.07 5.64 12.17
N LEU A 37 25.87 6.56 11.22
CA LEU A 37 25.77 6.21 9.79
C LEU A 37 27.06 5.57 9.26
N ALA A 38 28.20 6.08 9.71
CA ALA A 38 29.50 5.53 9.33
C ALA A 38 29.75 4.14 9.94
N ARG A 39 29.29 3.89 11.17
CA ARG A 39 29.50 2.63 11.91
C ARG A 39 28.62 1.49 11.38
N TYR A 40 27.36 1.76 11.03
CA TYR A 40 26.39 0.74 10.61
C TYR A 40 25.79 1.03 9.22
N PRO A 41 26.58 1.01 8.14
CA PRO A 41 26.13 1.45 6.81
C PRO A 41 25.00 0.57 6.21
N HIS A 42 24.82 -0.65 6.73
CA HIS A 42 23.83 -1.61 6.23
C HIS A 42 22.53 -1.63 7.02
N ALA A 43 22.49 -1.07 8.22
CA ALA A 43 21.37 -1.22 9.15
C ALA A 43 20.18 -0.29 8.91
N ASP A 44 20.32 0.54 7.89
CA ASP A 44 19.31 1.44 7.39
C ASP A 44 19.46 1.39 5.85
N GLY A 45 20.59 1.87 5.32
CA GLY A 45 21.01 1.61 3.93
C GLY A 45 21.86 2.72 3.31
N LEU A 46 22.87 3.16 4.04
CA LEU A 46 23.27 4.57 4.12
C LEU A 46 24.29 5.02 3.08
N ARG A 47 23.91 4.81 1.82
CA ARG A 47 24.52 5.38 0.61
C ARG A 47 23.48 5.85 -0.41
N ASP A 48 22.27 5.28 -0.33
CA ASP A 48 21.21 5.59 -1.30
C ASP A 48 20.00 6.29 -0.68
N ILE A 49 19.99 6.52 0.63
CA ILE A 49 18.80 6.88 1.41
C ILE A 49 18.54 8.39 1.47
N ALA A 50 17.26 8.76 1.30
CA ALA A 50 16.75 10.05 1.77
C ALA A 50 16.70 10.05 3.29
N ILE A 51 17.23 11.09 3.92
CA ILE A 51 16.62 11.53 5.16
C ILE A 51 15.38 12.30 4.72
N CYS A 52 14.16 11.83 5.05
CA CYS A 52 13.03 12.75 5.24
C CYS A 52 13.46 13.65 6.37
N GLN A 53 13.91 14.87 6.04
CA GLN A 53 14.64 15.69 7.00
C GLN A 53 13.72 16.73 7.64
N SER A 54 13.00 16.25 8.64
CA SER A 54 12.52 17.06 9.77
C SER A 54 13.65 17.69 10.61
N ALA A 55 14.89 17.19 10.60
CA ALA A 55 16.01 17.94 11.18
C ALA A 55 16.11 19.31 10.47
N ALA A 56 16.27 20.39 11.23
CA ALA A 56 15.70 21.68 10.83
C ALA A 56 16.06 22.18 9.39
N PRO A 57 15.10 22.67 8.57
CA PRO A 57 15.28 23.13 7.19
C PRO A 57 16.43 24.08 6.85
N THR A 58 17.29 24.56 7.75
CA THR A 58 18.48 25.38 7.39
C THR A 58 19.44 24.65 6.47
N ASP A 59 19.58 23.36 6.71
CA ASP A 59 20.77 22.60 6.36
C ASP A 59 20.57 21.79 5.07
N ALA A 60 19.54 22.14 4.29
CA ALA A 60 19.23 21.63 2.95
C ALA A 60 20.45 21.63 2.02
N GLU A 61 21.35 22.62 2.14
CA GLU A 61 22.61 22.68 1.38
C GLU A 61 23.49 21.45 1.62
N ALA A 62 23.57 20.97 2.87
CA ALA A 62 24.36 19.79 3.20
C ALA A 62 23.77 18.52 2.60
N LEU A 63 22.44 18.41 2.55
CA LEU A 63 21.75 17.30 1.88
C LEU A 63 21.98 17.33 0.37
N ILE A 64 21.87 18.51 -0.25
CA ILE A 64 22.13 18.70 -1.67
C ILE A 64 23.58 18.37 -2.01
N GLU A 65 24.53 18.81 -1.19
CA GLU A 65 25.95 18.49 -1.37
C GLU A 65 26.18 16.98 -1.20
N ALA A 66 25.52 16.34 -0.24
CA ALA A 66 25.62 14.90 -0.08
C ALA A 66 25.08 14.13 -1.31
N VAL A 67 24.01 14.61 -1.95
CA VAL A 67 23.57 14.06 -3.25
C VAL A 67 24.61 14.29 -4.34
N ARG A 68 25.17 15.50 -4.40
CA ARG A 68 26.22 15.87 -5.39
C ARG A 68 27.46 15.02 -5.25
N GLU A 69 27.86 14.71 -4.02
CA GLU A 69 29.00 13.85 -3.68
C GLU A 69 28.69 12.35 -3.85
N GLY A 70 27.46 11.99 -4.20
CA GLY A 70 27.02 10.60 -4.33
C GLY A 70 26.94 9.87 -2.97
N ARG A 71 26.89 10.62 -1.87
CA ARG A 71 26.63 10.07 -0.52
C ARG A 71 25.16 9.69 -0.32
N TYR A 72 24.25 10.36 -1.05
CA TYR A 72 22.83 10.04 -1.11
C TYR A 72 22.36 9.93 -2.56
N SER A 73 21.60 8.89 -2.86
CA SER A 73 20.96 8.75 -4.18
C SER A 73 19.66 9.55 -4.28
N TYR A 74 19.06 9.95 -3.17
CA TYR A 74 17.80 10.68 -3.12
C TYR A 74 17.70 11.47 -1.80
N ILE A 75 17.00 12.62 -1.77
CA ILE A 75 16.65 13.39 -0.56
C ILE A 75 15.19 13.89 -0.63
N CYS A 76 14.54 13.96 0.53
CA CYS A 76 13.21 14.54 0.70
C CYS A 76 13.25 15.64 1.76
N ILE A 77 12.87 16.87 1.38
CA ILE A 77 12.88 18.03 2.28
C ILE A 77 11.45 18.29 2.74
N GLY A 78 11.16 18.00 4.01
CA GLY A 78 9.84 18.18 4.60
C GLY A 78 9.46 19.66 4.79
N TRP A 79 8.22 20.01 4.42
CA TRP A 79 7.72 21.39 4.38
C TRP A 79 6.90 21.81 5.61
N LEU A 80 6.11 20.87 6.16
CA LEU A 80 4.92 21.20 6.96
C LEU A 80 5.18 21.28 8.46
N VAL A 81 5.71 20.20 9.05
CA VAL A 81 5.70 19.95 10.51
C VAL A 81 6.53 20.97 11.30
N PHE A 82 7.30 21.79 10.60
CA PHE A 82 8.12 22.80 11.23
C PHE A 82 8.06 24.12 10.49
N ILE A 83 6.88 24.68 10.21
CA ILE A 83 6.79 26.06 9.71
C ILE A 83 7.64 27.02 10.57
N THR A 84 7.74 26.74 11.88
CA THR A 84 8.65 27.42 12.81
C THR A 84 10.13 27.15 12.51
N ALA A 85 10.55 25.90 12.28
CA ALA A 85 11.95 25.62 11.94
C ALA A 85 12.30 26.13 10.53
N PHE A 86 11.37 26.08 9.58
CA PHE A 86 11.47 26.63 8.22
C PHE A 86 11.60 28.15 8.27
N ALA A 87 10.78 28.81 9.07
CA ALA A 87 10.91 30.24 9.32
C ALA A 87 12.19 30.60 10.09
N ASN A 88 12.64 29.75 11.02
CA ASN A 88 13.94 29.92 11.68
C ASN A 88 15.10 29.74 10.69
N ALA A 89 14.97 28.82 9.75
CA ALA A 89 15.95 28.55 8.71
C ALA A 89 16.08 29.72 7.72
N ALA A 90 14.94 30.21 7.23
CA ALA A 90 14.85 31.42 6.44
C ALA A 90 15.53 32.61 7.17
N ARG A 91 15.17 32.83 8.44
CA ARG A 91 15.80 33.87 9.29
C ARG A 91 17.31 33.66 9.48
N ARG A 92 17.78 32.42 9.70
CA ARG A 92 19.23 32.09 9.78
C ARG A 92 19.99 32.37 8.47
N LYS A 93 19.29 32.48 7.33
CA LYS A 93 19.85 32.87 6.03
C LYS A 93 19.57 34.32 5.62
N GLY A 94 18.92 35.11 6.49
CA GLY A 94 18.54 36.49 6.16
C GLY A 94 17.49 36.60 5.06
N MET A 95 16.71 35.54 4.84
CA MET A 95 15.61 35.48 3.87
C MET A 95 14.28 35.52 4.62
N ASP A 96 13.22 36.01 3.96
CA ASP A 96 11.88 35.71 4.44
C ASP A 96 11.49 34.25 4.09
N VAL A 97 10.41 33.76 4.69
CA VAL A 97 9.93 32.38 4.47
C VAL A 97 9.65 32.11 2.98
N ARG A 98 9.22 33.13 2.24
CA ARG A 98 8.84 33.00 0.83
C ARG A 98 10.07 32.84 -0.06
N ASP A 99 11.04 33.72 0.12
CA ASP A 99 12.32 33.66 -0.59
C ASP A 99 13.05 32.36 -0.29
N TYR A 100 12.99 31.90 0.97
CA TYR A 100 13.62 30.65 1.35
C TYR A 100 12.97 29.43 0.68
N ALA A 101 11.66 29.42 0.56
CA ALA A 101 10.92 28.43 -0.21
C ALA A 101 11.35 28.42 -1.69
N ASP A 102 11.34 29.56 -2.37
CA ASP A 102 11.80 29.65 -3.76
C ASP A 102 13.24 29.16 -3.92
N TRP A 103 14.12 29.53 -2.99
CA TRP A 103 15.49 29.05 -2.96
C TRP A 103 15.58 27.52 -2.85
N ILE A 104 14.80 26.86 -1.98
CA ILE A 104 14.74 25.39 -1.88
C ILE A 104 14.28 24.76 -3.21
N TYR A 105 13.25 25.31 -3.86
CA TYR A 105 12.80 24.83 -5.17
C TYR A 105 13.92 24.88 -6.21
N ASP A 106 14.62 26.01 -6.29
CA ASP A 106 15.71 26.19 -7.23
C ASP A 106 16.89 25.27 -6.92
N GLN A 107 17.16 25.04 -5.63
CA GLN A 107 18.16 24.06 -5.21
C GLN A 107 17.81 22.64 -5.67
N CYS A 108 16.57 22.20 -5.43
CA CYS A 108 16.11 20.88 -5.85
C CYS A 108 16.16 20.74 -7.39
N ARG A 109 15.72 21.76 -8.14
CA ARG A 109 15.83 21.77 -9.61
C ARG A 109 17.29 21.68 -10.07
N ARG A 110 18.17 22.47 -9.45
CA ARG A 110 19.60 22.52 -9.79
C ARG A 110 20.24 21.16 -9.59
N ILE A 111 20.11 20.55 -8.41
CA ILE A 111 20.72 19.25 -8.13
C ILE A 111 20.13 18.15 -9.03
N ASN A 112 18.81 18.18 -9.28
CA ASN A 112 18.17 17.25 -10.20
C ASN A 112 18.71 17.37 -11.64
N GLY A 113 19.02 18.60 -12.07
CA GLY A 113 19.69 18.86 -13.35
C GLY A 113 21.15 18.39 -13.38
N GLU A 114 21.88 18.56 -12.28
CA GLU A 114 23.29 18.15 -12.14
C GLU A 114 23.46 16.63 -12.18
N VAL A 115 22.63 15.89 -11.43
CA VAL A 115 22.69 14.41 -11.38
C VAL A 115 21.94 13.74 -12.54
N GLY A 116 21.07 14.48 -13.22
CA GLY A 116 20.31 14.04 -14.39
C GLY A 116 19.01 13.29 -14.08
N TYR A 117 18.62 13.16 -12.81
CA TYR A 117 17.37 12.55 -12.38
C TYR A 117 16.76 13.32 -11.19
N ARG A 118 15.52 12.99 -10.82
CA ARG A 118 14.85 13.60 -9.68
C ARG A 118 15.33 12.96 -8.37
N ALA A 119 16.50 13.38 -7.91
CA ALA A 119 17.08 12.98 -6.63
C ALA A 119 16.53 13.77 -5.45
N ALA A 120 16.21 15.05 -5.62
CA ALA A 120 15.76 15.93 -4.55
C ALA A 120 14.28 16.30 -4.72
N TRP A 121 13.53 16.14 -3.64
CA TRP A 121 12.10 16.39 -3.56
C TRP A 121 11.75 17.26 -2.36
N ILE A 122 10.63 17.96 -2.48
CA ILE A 122 10.03 18.78 -1.43
C ILE A 122 8.72 18.12 -1.05
N GLU A 123 8.64 17.69 0.20
CA GLU A 123 7.52 16.92 0.70
C GLU A 123 6.55 17.79 1.48
N ALA A 124 5.27 17.73 1.12
CA ALA A 124 4.20 18.18 1.99
C ALA A 124 3.82 17.02 2.93
N TYR A 125 4.60 16.78 3.99
CA TYR A 125 4.30 15.74 4.99
C TYR A 125 3.20 16.21 5.93
N GLY A 126 2.12 15.48 6.15
CA GLY A 126 1.52 14.46 5.29
C GLY A 126 0.03 14.78 5.22
N GLU A 127 -0.79 13.77 5.43
CA GLU A 127 -2.10 13.85 6.08
C GLU A 127 -3.09 14.94 5.64
N ILE A 128 -2.97 15.60 4.47
CA ILE A 128 -3.93 16.68 4.13
C ILE A 128 -5.34 16.10 4.10
N GLY A 129 -5.50 14.87 3.58
CA GLY A 129 -6.75 14.13 3.61
C GLY A 129 -7.28 13.84 5.02
N ASN A 130 -6.41 13.44 5.95
CA ASN A 130 -6.75 13.29 7.38
C ASN A 130 -7.05 14.63 8.07
N SER A 131 -6.45 15.70 7.56
CA SER A 131 -6.40 17.04 8.16
C SER A 131 -7.46 17.99 7.60
N ILE A 132 -8.29 17.54 6.66
CA ILE A 132 -9.34 18.37 6.06
C ILE A 132 -10.28 18.85 7.16
N THR A 133 -10.35 20.16 7.37
CA THR A 133 -11.39 20.74 8.22
C THR A 133 -12.64 20.88 7.38
N TRP A 134 -13.45 19.83 7.35
CA TRP A 134 -14.74 19.84 6.68
C TRP A 134 -15.70 20.82 7.37
N PRO A 135 -16.60 21.49 6.64
CA PRO A 135 -17.61 22.35 7.24
C PRO A 135 -18.45 21.58 8.27
N GLN A 136 -18.73 22.20 9.41
CA GLN A 136 -19.51 21.55 10.47
C GLN A 136 -20.95 21.27 10.00
N GLY A 137 -21.45 20.07 10.32
CA GLY A 137 -22.84 19.66 10.02
C GLY A 137 -23.17 19.45 8.54
N SER A 138 -22.24 19.68 7.60
CA SER A 138 -22.52 19.52 6.18
C SER A 138 -22.46 18.05 5.77
N ARG A 139 -23.63 17.44 5.54
CA ARG A 139 -23.74 16.33 4.61
C ARG A 139 -23.58 16.86 3.19
N MET A 140 -22.76 16.20 2.39
CA MET A 140 -22.41 16.58 1.03
C MET A 140 -22.75 15.43 0.09
N SER A 141 -23.07 15.74 -1.17
CA SER A 141 -22.91 14.77 -2.25
C SER A 141 -21.42 14.48 -2.48
N LYS A 142 -21.10 13.35 -3.14
CA LYS A 142 -19.72 13.02 -3.54
C LYS A 142 -19.08 14.16 -4.36
N GLN A 143 -19.83 14.77 -5.27
CA GLN A 143 -19.37 15.88 -6.10
C GLN A 143 -19.08 17.16 -5.28
N GLU A 144 -19.92 17.49 -4.30
CA GLU A 144 -19.68 18.61 -3.38
C GLU A 144 -18.45 18.38 -2.51
N ALA A 145 -18.28 17.15 -2.00
CA ALA A 145 -17.12 16.79 -1.20
C ALA A 145 -15.81 16.85 -2.01
N LEU A 146 -15.81 16.32 -3.24
CA LEU A 146 -14.67 16.43 -4.17
C LEU A 146 -14.34 17.89 -4.48
N ARG A 147 -15.36 18.72 -4.78
CA ARG A 147 -15.16 20.17 -5.02
C ARG A 147 -14.56 20.85 -3.79
N TYR A 148 -15.08 20.57 -2.61
CA TYR A 148 -14.56 21.11 -1.36
C TYR A 148 -13.10 20.70 -1.15
N PHE A 149 -12.75 19.43 -1.34
CA PHE A 149 -11.37 18.96 -1.22
C PHE A 149 -10.44 19.70 -2.20
N ARG A 150 -10.84 19.86 -3.47
CA ARG A 150 -10.08 20.61 -4.47
C ARG A 150 -9.84 22.06 -4.05
N GLU A 151 -10.87 22.73 -3.54
CA GLU A 151 -10.77 24.11 -3.04
C GLU A 151 -9.87 24.19 -1.80
N TRP A 152 -10.05 23.27 -0.86
CA TRP A 152 -9.24 23.14 0.36
C TRP A 152 -7.76 22.99 0.02
N PHE A 153 -7.42 22.01 -0.82
CA PHE A 153 -6.05 21.73 -1.25
C PHE A 153 -5.41 22.94 -1.94
N ARG A 154 -6.15 23.62 -2.84
CA ARG A 154 -5.65 24.79 -3.58
C ARG A 154 -5.50 26.03 -2.70
N SER A 155 -6.32 26.17 -1.66
CA SER A 155 -6.39 27.37 -0.83
C SER A 155 -5.20 27.55 0.11
N GLY A 156 -4.49 26.47 0.46
CA GLY A 156 -3.44 26.52 1.49
C GLY A 156 -3.97 26.57 2.93
N ARG A 157 -5.29 26.59 3.14
CA ARG A 157 -5.94 26.57 4.46
C ARG A 157 -5.51 25.39 5.35
N MET A 158 -5.15 24.28 4.72
CA MET A 158 -4.52 23.12 5.35
C MET A 158 -3.37 23.49 6.32
N LEU A 159 -2.51 24.45 5.94
CA LEU A 159 -1.34 24.83 6.74
C LEU A 159 -1.75 25.67 7.96
N THR A 160 -2.80 26.49 7.81
CA THR A 160 -3.22 27.44 8.84
C THR A 160 -4.19 26.86 9.85
N GLU A 161 -5.08 25.95 9.43
CA GLU A 161 -6.19 25.48 10.26
C GLU A 161 -5.84 24.24 11.08
N HIS A 162 -5.11 23.27 10.51
CA HIS A 162 -4.85 22.00 11.18
C HIS A 162 -3.81 22.12 12.30
N TRP A 163 -2.70 22.82 12.05
CA TRP A 163 -1.56 22.88 13.00
C TRP A 163 -1.56 24.11 13.92
N ARG A 164 -2.64 24.91 13.93
CA ARG A 164 -2.88 26.07 14.82
C ARG A 164 -1.68 27.04 14.98
N SER A 165 -0.76 27.11 14.01
CA SER A 165 0.53 27.78 14.15
C SER A 165 0.75 28.87 13.10
N VAL A 166 0.63 30.13 13.56
CA VAL A 166 1.33 31.40 13.21
C VAL A 166 1.59 31.80 11.75
N SER A 167 1.19 31.00 10.76
CA SER A 167 1.45 31.30 9.36
C SER A 167 0.29 32.12 8.77
N PRO A 168 0.55 33.31 8.20
CA PRO A 168 -0.47 34.02 7.44
C PRO A 168 -1.07 33.08 6.39
N ALA A 169 -2.38 33.16 6.12
CA ALA A 169 -3.04 32.37 5.05
C ALA A 169 -2.37 32.55 3.66
N GLU A 170 -1.54 33.58 3.52
CA GLU A 170 -0.69 33.85 2.38
C GLU A 170 0.64 33.06 2.37
N THR A 171 0.85 32.09 3.26
CA THR A 171 2.02 31.20 3.22
C THR A 171 1.98 30.29 2.00
N ILE A 172 3.17 29.90 1.57
CA ILE A 172 3.38 29.14 0.34
C ILE A 172 2.97 27.69 0.58
N ASN A 173 2.01 27.20 -0.19
CA ASN A 173 1.88 25.79 -0.49
C ASN A 173 2.36 25.56 -1.93
N PHE A 174 2.46 24.30 -2.35
CA PHE A 174 2.95 23.98 -3.70
C PHE A 174 2.08 24.57 -4.81
N TYR A 175 0.76 24.66 -4.58
CA TYR A 175 -0.17 25.23 -5.54
C TYR A 175 0.02 26.75 -5.69
N THR A 176 0.19 27.50 -4.60
CA THR A 176 0.44 28.94 -4.63
C THR A 176 1.83 29.25 -5.16
N HIS A 177 2.84 28.41 -4.88
CA HIS A 177 4.16 28.47 -5.54
C HIS A 177 4.02 28.26 -7.05
N ALA A 178 3.43 27.16 -7.49
CA ALA A 178 3.25 26.84 -8.91
C ALA A 178 2.51 27.95 -9.65
N LYS A 179 1.39 28.42 -9.09
CA LYS A 179 0.60 29.52 -9.64
C LYS A 179 1.41 30.82 -9.75
N ARG A 180 2.24 31.14 -8.75
CA ARG A 180 3.11 32.33 -8.78
C ARG A 180 4.17 32.23 -9.87
N GLN A 181 4.76 31.04 -10.06
CA GLN A 181 5.79 30.80 -11.07
C GLN A 181 5.21 30.53 -12.48
N ASP A 182 3.88 30.53 -12.64
CA ASP A 182 3.18 30.08 -13.87
C ASP A 182 3.65 28.67 -14.30
N GLU A 183 3.88 27.80 -13.32
CA GLU A 183 4.38 26.45 -13.51
C GLU A 183 3.29 25.40 -13.27
N ASN A 184 3.42 24.27 -13.97
CA ASN A 184 2.59 23.08 -13.73
C ASN A 184 3.18 22.30 -12.55
N LEU A 185 2.33 21.86 -11.60
CA LEU A 185 2.74 21.04 -10.46
C LEU A 185 3.59 19.81 -10.86
N ARG A 186 3.33 19.21 -12.04
CA ARG A 186 4.07 18.03 -12.53
C ARG A 186 5.55 18.31 -12.78
N LYS A 187 5.92 19.58 -13.02
CA LYS A 187 7.30 20.01 -13.25
C LYS A 187 8.03 20.32 -11.95
N LEU A 188 7.30 20.54 -10.85
CA LEU A 188 7.90 20.81 -9.57
C LEU A 188 8.50 19.53 -8.97
N PRO A 189 9.61 19.64 -8.21
CA PRO A 189 10.18 18.53 -7.46
C PRO A 189 9.38 18.32 -6.17
N ILE A 190 8.07 18.10 -6.25
CA ILE A 190 7.20 17.94 -5.08
C ILE A 190 6.75 16.49 -4.90
N TYR A 191 6.59 16.13 -3.63
CA TYR A 191 6.15 14.85 -3.15
C TYR A 191 4.98 15.06 -2.17
N TYR A 192 4.03 14.13 -2.17
CA TYR A 192 2.85 14.17 -1.30
C TYR A 192 2.69 12.83 -0.56
N SER A 193 2.61 12.87 0.77
CA SER A 193 2.30 11.69 1.60
C SER A 193 0.84 11.74 2.06
N GLU A 194 0.14 10.61 2.07
CA GLU A 194 -1.29 10.54 2.39
C GLU A 194 -1.69 9.25 3.08
N GLY A 195 -2.31 9.37 4.26
CA GLY A 195 -2.92 8.25 4.99
C GLY A 195 -4.32 7.88 4.52
N THR A 196 -5.02 8.77 3.81
CA THR A 196 -6.35 8.47 3.25
C THR A 196 -6.34 8.14 1.77
N ILE A 197 -6.76 6.91 1.46
CA ILE A 197 -6.87 6.45 0.07
C ILE A 197 -7.87 7.25 -0.79
N PHE A 198 -8.81 7.98 -0.17
CA PHE A 198 -9.87 8.70 -0.89
C PHE A 198 -9.38 9.92 -1.69
N THR A 199 -8.22 10.48 -1.38
CA THR A 199 -7.67 11.67 -2.09
C THR A 199 -6.64 11.31 -3.15
N ILE A 200 -6.07 10.10 -3.14
CA ILE A 200 -4.87 9.72 -3.89
C ILE A 200 -5.00 10.05 -5.39
N HIS A 201 -6.07 9.59 -6.05
CA HIS A 201 -6.29 9.86 -7.48
C HIS A 201 -6.44 11.34 -7.77
N GLU A 202 -7.12 12.08 -6.90
CA GLU A 202 -7.33 13.51 -7.09
C GLU A 202 -6.02 14.29 -6.95
N VAL A 203 -5.12 13.88 -6.06
CA VAL A 203 -3.82 14.55 -5.90
C VAL A 203 -2.93 14.33 -7.14
N PHE A 204 -2.92 13.13 -7.70
CA PHE A 204 -2.29 12.90 -9.01
C PHE A 204 -2.95 13.72 -10.13
N ARG A 205 -4.29 13.82 -10.14
CA ARG A 205 -5.05 14.60 -11.12
C ARG A 205 -4.71 16.09 -11.06
N MET A 206 -4.53 16.63 -9.85
CA MET A 206 -4.06 18.01 -9.64
C MET A 206 -2.64 18.25 -10.16
N GLY A 207 -1.90 17.18 -10.48
CA GLY A 207 -0.60 17.25 -11.12
C GLY A 207 0.57 17.02 -10.18
N VAL A 208 0.36 16.48 -8.98
CA VAL A 208 1.47 16.07 -8.13
C VAL A 208 2.20 14.91 -8.82
N PRO A 209 3.52 15.04 -9.10
CA PRO A 209 4.27 14.05 -9.87
C PRO A 209 4.71 12.83 -9.06
N PHE A 210 4.55 12.87 -7.73
CA PHE A 210 4.89 11.77 -6.84
C PHE A 210 3.98 11.80 -5.60
N VAL A 211 3.17 10.75 -5.42
CA VAL A 211 2.37 10.51 -4.21
C VAL A 211 2.83 9.23 -3.51
N ALA A 212 2.96 9.25 -2.20
CA ALA A 212 3.12 8.06 -1.39
C ALA A 212 1.88 7.79 -0.54
N TYR A 213 1.60 6.50 -0.34
CA TYR A 213 0.61 6.07 0.61
C TYR A 213 1.26 5.94 1.99
N GLU A 214 0.78 6.71 2.95
CA GLU A 214 1.12 6.57 4.35
C GLU A 214 0.33 5.41 4.94
N GLY A 215 1.00 4.29 5.16
CA GLY A 215 0.40 3.08 5.69
C GLY A 215 0.95 2.72 7.06
N ALA A 216 0.33 1.73 7.69
CA ALA A 216 0.67 1.27 9.04
C ALA A 216 0.40 2.28 10.18
N CYS A 217 -0.20 3.45 9.92
CA CYS A 217 -0.67 4.42 10.91
C CYS A 217 -2.01 4.06 11.61
N GLY A 218 -2.37 2.77 11.72
CA GLY A 218 -3.70 2.39 12.22
C GLY A 218 -4.82 2.60 11.21
N SER A 219 -4.48 2.81 9.92
CA SER A 219 -5.43 2.76 8.80
C SER A 219 -6.21 1.44 8.84
N ARG A 220 -7.54 1.51 8.76
CA ARG A 220 -8.40 0.32 8.79
C ARG A 220 -8.40 -0.45 7.47
N ASP A 221 -8.05 0.23 6.39
CA ASP A 221 -7.81 -0.41 5.11
C ASP A 221 -6.59 -1.31 5.18
N SER A 222 -6.63 -2.41 4.43
CA SER A 222 -5.42 -3.21 4.26
C SER A 222 -4.32 -2.37 3.64
N PHE A 223 -3.08 -2.63 4.04
CA PHE A 223 -1.93 -1.95 3.48
C PHE A 223 -1.84 -2.12 1.94
N GLN A 224 -2.28 -3.28 1.43
CA GLN A 224 -2.32 -3.57 0.00
C GLN A 224 -3.40 -2.79 -0.75
N THR A 225 -4.52 -2.45 -0.09
CA THR A 225 -5.53 -1.55 -0.65
C THR A 225 -4.88 -0.20 -0.99
N GLY A 226 -4.15 0.41 -0.04
CA GLY A 226 -3.47 1.68 -0.30
C GLY A 226 -2.42 1.60 -1.41
N ILE A 227 -1.65 0.50 -1.48
CA ILE A 227 -0.73 0.23 -2.60
C ILE A 227 -1.49 0.18 -3.92
N ALA A 228 -2.63 -0.50 -4.00
CA ALA A 228 -3.41 -0.61 -5.23
C ALA A 228 -3.91 0.75 -5.74
N PHE A 229 -4.34 1.63 -4.83
CA PHE A 229 -4.75 3.01 -5.16
C PHE A 229 -3.57 3.85 -5.64
N VAL A 230 -2.46 3.90 -4.89
CA VAL A 230 -1.34 4.77 -5.25
C VAL A 230 -0.60 4.29 -6.51
N ARG A 231 -0.46 2.97 -6.69
CA ARG A 231 0.16 2.39 -7.90
C ARG A 231 -0.70 2.57 -9.14
N GLY A 232 -2.02 2.41 -9.01
CA GLY A 232 -2.96 2.63 -10.10
C GLY A 232 -3.05 4.11 -10.49
N GLY A 233 -3.14 5.02 -9.52
CA GLY A 233 -3.03 6.46 -9.74
C GLY A 233 -1.74 6.87 -10.45
N ALA A 234 -0.58 6.36 -10.01
CA ALA A 234 0.69 6.65 -10.67
C ALA A 234 0.73 6.17 -12.13
N LYS A 235 0.23 4.96 -12.42
CA LYS A 235 0.12 4.47 -13.81
C LYS A 235 -0.82 5.32 -14.65
N GLN A 236 -1.96 5.74 -14.09
CA GLN A 236 -2.96 6.54 -14.78
C GLN A 236 -2.45 7.93 -15.14
N PHE A 237 -1.76 8.58 -14.22
CA PHE A 237 -1.31 9.96 -14.37
C PHE A 237 0.15 10.10 -14.78
N ASP A 238 0.82 8.99 -15.08
CA ASP A 238 2.22 8.95 -15.52
C ASP A 238 3.17 9.61 -14.51
N ALA A 239 2.99 9.20 -13.26
CA ALA A 239 3.65 9.75 -12.07
C ALA A 239 4.43 8.66 -11.31
N LEU A 240 5.17 9.08 -10.29
CA LEU A 240 5.85 8.18 -9.35
C LEU A 240 4.94 7.86 -8.17
N TRP A 241 5.19 6.73 -7.53
CA TRP A 241 4.55 6.41 -6.25
C TRP A 241 5.50 5.80 -5.24
N GLY A 242 5.12 5.92 -3.99
CA GLY A 242 5.88 5.40 -2.87
C GLY A 242 4.98 4.94 -1.75
N VAL A 243 5.63 4.56 -0.67
CA VAL A 243 5.00 4.26 0.61
C VAL A 243 5.69 5.11 1.66
N ASP A 244 4.93 5.62 2.61
CA ASP A 244 5.41 6.16 3.86
C ASP A 244 4.93 5.25 5.00
N LEU A 245 5.84 4.71 5.79
CA LEU A 245 5.48 3.77 6.85
C LEU A 245 5.50 4.48 8.18
N SER A 246 4.30 4.65 8.71
CA SER A 246 4.08 5.29 9.99
C SER A 246 4.10 4.25 11.12
N PRO A 247 5.00 4.39 12.10
CA PRO A 247 5.05 3.54 13.28
C PRO A 247 4.06 3.98 14.38
N TRP A 248 3.27 5.02 14.14
CA TRP A 248 2.31 5.59 15.09
C TRP A 248 0.95 4.88 15.09
N GLY A 249 0.83 3.76 14.36
CA GLY A 249 -0.36 2.92 14.37
C GLY A 249 -0.49 2.04 15.60
N GLY A 250 -1.75 1.81 16.01
CA GLY A 250 -2.08 0.95 17.15
C GLY A 250 -1.57 -0.48 16.97
N GLY A 251 -0.57 -0.85 17.76
CA GLY A 251 -0.17 -2.23 18.03
C GLY A 251 -0.71 -2.71 19.39
N PRO A 252 -0.47 -3.98 19.77
CA PRO A 252 -1.08 -4.59 20.95
C PRO A 252 -0.84 -3.82 22.26
N ALA A 253 0.35 -3.25 22.45
CA ALA A 253 0.76 -2.64 23.73
C ALA A 253 0.99 -1.11 23.67
N GLY A 254 0.51 -0.40 22.64
CA GLY A 254 0.67 1.05 22.53
C GLY A 254 0.34 1.63 21.16
N ASN A 255 0.15 2.95 21.13
CA ASN A 255 -0.08 3.73 19.91
C ASN A 255 1.24 4.09 19.18
N VAL A 256 2.34 3.37 19.47
CA VAL A 256 3.64 3.52 18.81
C VAL A 256 4.38 2.19 18.85
N ALA A 257 5.20 1.92 17.83
CA ALA A 257 6.37 1.05 17.95
C ALA A 257 7.28 1.50 19.10
N GLU A 258 7.76 0.61 19.97
CA GLU A 258 8.68 0.97 21.06
C GLU A 258 9.77 -0.09 21.27
N THR A 259 10.95 0.36 21.67
CA THR A 259 12.07 -0.48 22.11
C THR A 259 12.55 -0.07 23.48
N ASN A 260 13.10 -1.01 24.26
CA ASN A 260 13.79 -0.66 25.50
C ASN A 260 15.23 -0.14 25.24
N ASN A 261 15.96 0.23 26.29
CA ASN A 261 17.35 0.73 26.18
C ASN A 261 18.35 -0.34 25.70
N ALA A 262 17.97 -1.62 25.67
CA ALA A 262 18.76 -2.70 25.08
C ALA A 262 18.39 -2.95 23.61
N GLY A 263 17.51 -2.12 23.03
CA GLY A 263 17.11 -2.21 21.62
C GLY A 263 16.06 -3.30 21.37
N VAL A 264 15.61 -3.99 22.42
CA VAL A 264 14.63 -5.07 22.31
C VAL A 264 13.24 -4.46 22.17
N TRP A 265 12.46 -5.00 21.24
CA TRP A 265 11.07 -4.64 21.02
C TRP A 265 10.25 -4.74 22.31
N ARG A 266 9.40 -3.73 22.56
CA ARG A 266 8.56 -3.63 23.77
C ARG A 266 7.08 -3.50 23.46
N ALA A 267 6.72 -2.66 22.48
CA ALA A 267 5.32 -2.34 22.18
C ALA A 267 5.12 -1.93 20.71
N GLY A 268 3.85 -1.79 20.31
CA GLY A 268 3.46 -1.40 18.96
C GLY A 268 3.62 -2.51 17.92
N MET A 269 3.83 -2.13 16.67
CA MET A 269 3.99 -3.05 15.56
C MET A 269 5.32 -3.80 15.65
N THR A 270 5.33 -5.12 15.42
CA THR A 270 6.54 -5.92 15.58
C THR A 270 7.58 -5.67 14.47
N PRO A 271 8.89 -5.89 14.71
CA PRO A 271 9.92 -5.83 13.67
C PRO A 271 9.64 -6.77 12.49
N ASP A 272 9.11 -7.96 12.76
CA ASP A 272 8.71 -8.93 11.73
C ASP A 272 7.55 -8.40 10.86
N PHE A 273 6.63 -7.65 11.46
CA PHE A 273 5.56 -6.99 10.71
C PHE A 273 6.12 -5.95 9.73
N PHE A 274 6.95 -5.02 10.20
CA PHE A 274 7.56 -4.03 9.31
C PHE A 274 8.39 -4.69 8.22
N HIS A 275 9.12 -5.76 8.52
CA HIS A 275 9.87 -6.51 7.51
C HIS A 275 8.97 -7.00 6.36
N ARG A 276 7.80 -7.55 6.66
CA ARG A 276 6.82 -7.96 5.63
C ARG A 276 6.21 -6.78 4.89
N VAL A 277 5.93 -5.67 5.57
CA VAL A 277 5.41 -4.44 4.94
C VAL A 277 6.45 -3.82 4.00
N TRP A 278 7.73 -3.78 4.39
CA TRP A 278 8.84 -3.33 3.56
C TRP A 278 8.96 -4.16 2.30
N LEU A 279 8.96 -5.49 2.43
CA LEU A 279 8.99 -6.40 1.29
C LEU A 279 7.75 -6.26 0.41
N THR A 280 6.56 -6.09 1.01
CA THR A 280 5.31 -5.88 0.26
C THR A 280 5.40 -4.63 -0.59
N SER A 281 5.86 -3.53 -0.03
CA SER A 281 6.02 -2.24 -0.71
C SER A 281 7.04 -2.34 -1.85
N TYR A 282 8.24 -2.87 -1.56
CA TYR A 282 9.33 -3.01 -2.51
C TYR A 282 8.94 -3.91 -3.70
N LEU A 283 8.44 -5.11 -3.42
CA LEU A 283 8.05 -6.07 -4.45
C LEU A 283 6.80 -5.62 -5.22
N SER A 284 5.94 -4.79 -4.63
CA SER A 284 4.83 -4.16 -5.36
C SER A 284 5.28 -3.12 -6.38
N GLY A 285 6.55 -2.72 -6.35
CA GLY A 285 7.18 -1.84 -7.34
C GLY A 285 7.20 -0.37 -6.94
N CYS A 286 7.21 -0.06 -5.64
CA CYS A 286 7.32 1.34 -5.20
C CYS A 286 8.62 1.96 -5.73
N ASN A 287 8.58 3.26 -6.06
CA ASN A 287 9.77 4.02 -6.42
C ASN A 287 10.60 4.34 -5.18
N THR A 288 9.89 4.55 -4.07
CA THR A 288 10.40 4.97 -2.77
C THR A 288 9.61 4.28 -1.69
N LEU A 289 10.30 3.85 -0.64
CA LEU A 289 9.72 3.47 0.63
C LEU A 289 10.29 4.44 1.64
N LEU A 290 9.48 5.19 2.40
CA LEU A 290 9.88 5.92 3.60
C LEU A 290 9.47 5.12 4.84
N HIS A 291 10.20 5.26 5.93
CA HIS A 291 9.76 4.81 7.24
C HIS A 291 9.93 5.97 8.21
N GLU A 292 8.84 6.48 8.75
CA GLU A 292 8.89 7.62 9.65
C GLU A 292 9.71 7.28 10.89
N VAL A 293 10.41 8.29 11.41
CA VAL A 293 11.20 8.24 12.65
C VAL A 293 12.12 7.01 12.80
N GLY A 294 12.70 6.54 11.71
CA GLY A 294 13.65 5.41 11.71
C GLY A 294 14.85 5.62 12.65
N TYR A 295 15.31 6.85 12.85
CA TYR A 295 16.44 7.16 13.74
C TYR A 295 16.17 6.81 15.22
N CYS A 296 14.93 6.94 15.72
CA CYS A 296 14.61 6.62 17.11
C CYS A 296 14.16 5.16 17.27
N PHE A 297 13.87 4.47 16.16
CA PHE A 297 13.42 3.09 16.18
C PHE A 297 14.49 2.09 15.81
N PHE A 298 15.36 2.38 14.84
CA PHE A 298 16.41 1.45 14.39
C PHE A 298 17.64 1.49 15.29
N TYR A 299 17.80 2.57 16.04
CA TYR A 299 18.93 2.78 16.92
C TYR A 299 18.45 3.00 18.36
N THR A 300 19.21 2.49 19.30
CA THR A 300 19.10 2.82 20.72
C THR A 300 20.47 3.19 21.27
N TRP A 301 20.52 3.65 22.52
CA TRP A 301 21.75 4.04 23.20
C TRP A 301 21.93 3.25 24.48
N HIS A 302 23.09 2.60 24.62
CA HIS A 302 23.50 1.88 25.82
C HIS A 302 24.87 2.39 26.26
N ASP A 303 24.97 2.91 27.49
CA ASP A 303 26.20 3.48 28.05
C ASP A 303 26.90 4.54 27.17
N GLY A 304 26.12 5.31 26.42
CA GLY A 304 26.61 6.35 25.51
C GLY A 304 27.08 5.81 24.15
N GLU A 305 27.08 4.49 23.94
CA GLU A 305 27.26 3.88 22.63
C GLU A 305 25.93 3.65 21.93
N ALA A 306 25.89 3.93 20.64
CA ALA A 306 24.74 3.60 19.84
C ALA A 306 24.80 2.17 19.31
N MET A 307 23.66 1.50 19.33
CA MET A 307 23.49 0.12 18.86
C MET A 307 22.19 -0.01 18.08
N LEU A 308 22.06 -1.09 17.31
CA LEU A 308 20.84 -1.41 16.60
C LEU A 308 19.78 -1.97 17.54
N SER A 309 18.55 -1.56 17.34
CA SER A 309 17.39 -2.23 17.90
C SER A 309 16.98 -3.45 17.06
N ASP A 310 15.99 -4.22 17.54
CA ASP A 310 15.36 -5.28 16.76
C ASP A 310 14.81 -4.78 15.42
N TYR A 311 14.28 -3.55 15.38
CA TYR A 311 13.85 -2.93 14.12
C TYR A 311 15.03 -2.62 13.21
N GLY A 312 16.15 -2.11 13.76
CA GLY A 312 17.37 -1.84 13.00
C GLY A 312 17.98 -3.11 12.40
N TYR A 313 17.98 -4.22 13.14
CA TYR A 313 18.39 -5.52 12.60
C TYR A 313 17.47 -5.99 11.46
N ARG A 314 16.16 -5.81 11.58
CA ARG A 314 15.22 -6.15 10.49
C ARG A 314 15.36 -5.23 9.28
N ALA A 315 15.61 -3.94 9.49
CA ALA A 315 15.91 -2.99 8.41
C ALA A 315 17.20 -3.40 7.69
N MET A 316 18.23 -3.84 8.44
CA MET A 316 19.45 -4.40 7.87
C MET A 316 19.20 -5.62 6.99
N ASP A 317 18.39 -6.56 7.47
CA ASP A 317 18.02 -7.76 6.71
C ASP A 317 17.29 -7.41 5.43
N PHE A 318 16.33 -6.48 5.51
CA PHE A 318 15.60 -5.97 4.36
C PHE A 318 16.55 -5.30 3.34
N TYR A 319 17.46 -4.45 3.80
CA TYR A 319 18.45 -3.80 2.94
C TYR A 319 19.32 -4.83 2.21
N ARG A 320 19.86 -5.82 2.95
CA ARG A 320 20.67 -6.91 2.36
C ARG A 320 19.89 -7.71 1.32
N GLN A 321 18.61 -8.00 1.59
CA GLN A 321 17.76 -8.72 0.64
C GLN A 321 17.52 -7.90 -0.61
N THR A 322 17.12 -6.64 -0.48
CA THR A 322 16.75 -5.77 -1.60
C THR A 322 17.92 -5.25 -2.41
N ARG A 323 19.12 -5.15 -1.84
CA ARG A 323 20.36 -4.79 -2.57
C ARG A 323 21.17 -5.99 -3.03
N GLY A 324 20.91 -7.16 -2.48
CA GLY A 324 21.54 -8.42 -2.88
C GLY A 324 20.61 -9.25 -3.74
N VAL A 325 20.04 -10.28 -3.13
CA VAL A 325 19.30 -11.36 -3.81
C VAL A 325 18.04 -10.91 -4.55
N LEU A 326 17.44 -9.79 -4.14
CA LEU A 326 16.25 -9.18 -4.74
C LEU A 326 16.53 -7.83 -5.41
N ALA A 327 17.79 -7.51 -5.72
CA ALA A 327 18.16 -6.27 -6.43
C ALA A 327 17.40 -6.15 -7.75
N ASP A 328 17.45 -7.19 -8.58
CA ASP A 328 16.51 -7.34 -9.68
C ASP A 328 15.21 -7.97 -9.17
N ARG A 329 14.28 -7.12 -8.72
CA ARG A 329 12.93 -7.53 -8.33
C ARG A 329 11.98 -7.70 -9.53
N GLY A 330 12.36 -7.29 -10.73
CA GLY A 330 11.46 -7.26 -11.89
C GLY A 330 10.25 -6.34 -11.74
N ARG A 331 9.22 -6.59 -12.56
CA ARG A 331 7.98 -5.81 -12.58
C ARG A 331 6.84 -6.57 -11.90
N ALA A 332 6.17 -5.92 -10.95
CA ALA A 332 4.95 -6.46 -10.32
C ALA A 332 3.87 -6.78 -11.37
N VAL A 333 3.40 -8.03 -11.37
CA VAL A 333 2.36 -8.52 -12.31
C VAL A 333 1.00 -8.06 -11.81
N THR A 334 0.47 -7.01 -12.45
CA THR A 334 -0.73 -6.28 -12.01
C THR A 334 -1.70 -6.05 -13.17
N PRO A 335 -2.26 -7.13 -13.76
CA PRO A 335 -3.02 -7.04 -15.00
C PRO A 335 -4.48 -6.63 -14.79
N PHE A 336 -4.92 -6.42 -13.55
CA PHE A 336 -6.30 -6.04 -13.22
C PHE A 336 -6.38 -4.60 -12.73
N ALA A 337 -7.41 -3.90 -13.19
CA ALA A 337 -7.80 -2.62 -12.62
C ALA A 337 -9.26 -2.67 -12.15
N ILE A 338 -9.51 -2.12 -10.97
CA ILE A 338 -10.84 -1.72 -10.51
C ILE A 338 -11.01 -0.24 -10.87
N MET A 339 -11.99 0.07 -11.70
CA MET A 339 -12.29 1.42 -12.15
C MET A 339 -13.43 1.98 -11.31
N LEU A 340 -13.16 3.10 -10.63
CA LEU A 340 -14.13 3.84 -9.80
C LEU A 340 -14.55 5.13 -10.49
N GLU A 341 -15.65 5.73 -10.03
CA GLU A 341 -16.06 7.08 -10.45
C GLU A 341 -15.05 8.14 -9.97
N GLU A 342 -15.02 9.29 -10.62
CA GLU A 342 -14.07 10.37 -10.33
C GLU A 342 -14.14 10.82 -8.86
N GLU A 343 -15.36 10.86 -8.33
CA GLU A 343 -15.76 11.39 -7.04
C GLU A 343 -15.84 10.33 -5.93
N HIS A 344 -15.29 9.12 -6.16
CA HIS A 344 -15.51 7.93 -5.35
C HIS A 344 -15.44 8.18 -3.84
N GLY A 345 -14.47 8.97 -3.37
CA GLY A 345 -14.30 9.29 -1.95
C GLY A 345 -14.07 8.08 -1.04
N TYR A 346 -13.94 6.89 -1.63
CA TYR A 346 -13.88 5.63 -0.92
C TYR A 346 -12.73 5.59 0.09
N HIS A 347 -13.09 5.28 1.32
CA HIS A 347 -12.23 4.87 2.41
C HIS A 347 -12.94 3.69 3.06
N GLY A 348 -12.29 2.55 3.29
CA GLY A 348 -13.06 1.31 3.45
C GLY A 348 -14.05 1.31 4.62
N SER A 349 -13.80 2.14 5.63
CA SER A 349 -14.28 1.98 7.00
C SER A 349 -14.74 3.26 7.70
N THR A 350 -15.84 3.16 8.43
CA THR A 350 -16.41 4.21 9.30
C THR A 350 -15.35 4.99 10.10
N CYS A 351 -15.11 6.27 9.80
CA CYS A 351 -14.47 7.13 10.80
C CYS A 351 -15.38 7.23 12.02
N ARG A 352 -14.79 7.43 13.19
CA ARG A 352 -15.47 7.86 14.41
C ARG A 352 -16.19 9.18 14.13
N GLU A 353 -17.51 9.26 14.33
CA GLU A 353 -18.19 10.55 14.46
C GLU A 353 -17.90 11.05 15.88
N TYR A 354 -17.37 12.27 16.01
CA TYR A 354 -17.22 12.96 17.29
C TYR A 354 -18.37 13.96 17.42
N THR A 355 -19.04 13.99 18.57
CA THR A 355 -20.00 15.04 18.90
C THR A 355 -19.30 16.41 18.92
N PRO A 356 -20.05 17.51 18.80
CA PRO A 356 -19.51 18.87 18.99
C PRO A 356 -18.76 19.07 20.32
N GLU A 357 -19.06 18.26 21.34
CA GLU A 357 -18.43 18.26 22.67
C GLU A 357 -17.18 17.36 22.74
N GLY A 358 -16.79 16.71 21.64
CA GLY A 358 -15.63 15.81 21.56
C GLY A 358 -15.89 14.39 22.09
N ALA A 359 -17.14 14.04 22.40
CA ALA A 359 -17.50 12.67 22.77
C ALA A 359 -17.61 11.81 21.51
N LEU A 360 -17.22 10.54 21.57
CA LEU A 360 -17.51 9.60 20.49
C LEU A 360 -19.03 9.43 20.41
N THR A 361 -19.66 9.73 19.27
CA THR A 361 -21.03 9.27 19.08
C THR A 361 -20.94 7.78 18.86
N GLU A 362 -21.46 7.06 19.85
CA GLU A 362 -21.81 5.66 19.72
C GLU A 362 -22.83 5.51 18.59
N ALA A 363 -22.33 5.28 17.38
CA ALA A 363 -23.12 4.73 16.27
C ALA A 363 -23.46 3.24 16.52
N ASN A 364 -23.58 2.85 17.80
CA ASN A 364 -24.02 1.55 18.30
C ASN A 364 -25.56 1.51 18.36
N ASP A 365 -26.25 1.96 17.31
CA ASP A 365 -27.60 1.45 17.12
C ASP A 365 -27.47 0.04 16.51
N GLU A 366 -27.16 -0.92 17.39
CA GLU A 366 -27.03 -2.36 17.11
C GLU A 366 -28.26 -2.95 16.39
N THR A 367 -29.39 -2.23 16.36
CA THR A 367 -30.57 -2.60 15.56
C THR A 367 -30.34 -2.48 14.05
N THR A 368 -29.25 -1.81 13.61
CA THR A 368 -28.95 -1.52 12.20
C THR A 368 -27.59 -2.07 11.74
N PRO A 369 -27.54 -3.30 11.16
CA PRO A 369 -26.34 -3.86 10.52
C PRO A 369 -25.86 -3.09 9.26
N GLN A 370 -26.50 -1.98 8.90
CA GLN A 370 -26.06 -1.12 7.80
C GLN A 370 -25.02 -0.12 8.32
N GLY A 371 -23.82 -0.62 8.60
CA GLY A 371 -22.65 0.23 8.87
C GLY A 371 -22.51 1.29 7.77
N ARG A 372 -22.30 2.56 8.11
CA ARG A 372 -22.12 3.59 7.09
C ARG A 372 -20.79 3.37 6.37
N LEU A 373 -20.76 3.41 5.04
CA LEU A 373 -19.48 3.47 4.34
C LEU A 373 -18.85 4.85 4.54
N ASN A 374 -17.53 4.86 4.72
CA ASN A 374 -16.80 6.11 4.88
C ASN A 374 -16.43 6.67 3.52
N ILE A 375 -17.29 7.55 3.04
CA ILE A 375 -17.08 8.24 1.78
C ILE A 375 -16.76 9.70 2.11
N TRP A 376 -15.58 10.14 1.68
CA TRP A 376 -15.02 11.47 1.97
C TRP A 376 -15.03 11.79 3.47
N ALA A 377 -14.44 10.94 4.32
CA ALA A 377 -14.42 11.13 5.78
C ALA A 377 -15.83 11.29 6.39
N ASN A 378 -16.75 10.39 6.02
CA ASN A 378 -18.18 10.34 6.40
C ASN A 378 -18.99 11.59 6.00
N ARG A 379 -18.56 12.36 4.99
CA ARG A 379 -19.28 13.57 4.56
C ARG A 379 -20.45 13.26 3.64
N VAL A 380 -20.45 12.11 2.98
CA VAL A 380 -21.61 11.63 2.22
C VAL A 380 -22.57 10.90 3.15
N ALA A 381 -23.83 11.34 3.17
CA ALA A 381 -24.84 10.83 4.10
C ALA A 381 -25.28 9.40 3.79
N GLU A 382 -25.43 9.09 2.50
CA GLU A 382 -26.05 7.87 2.01
C GLU A 382 -25.12 7.21 1.01
N ALA A 383 -24.61 6.03 1.38
CA ALA A 383 -23.87 5.18 0.47
C ALA A 383 -24.84 4.56 -0.55
N THR A 384 -24.49 4.63 -1.83
CA THR A 384 -25.27 4.02 -2.90
C THR A 384 -25.02 2.51 -2.97
N PRO A 385 -25.85 1.73 -3.69
CA PRO A 385 -25.50 0.36 -4.02
C PRO A 385 -24.16 0.22 -4.74
N GLY A 386 -23.74 1.22 -5.52
CA GLY A 386 -22.42 1.30 -6.13
C GLY A 386 -21.31 1.38 -5.08
N ASP A 387 -21.45 2.24 -4.07
CA ASP A 387 -20.47 2.34 -2.98
C ASP A 387 -20.27 1.01 -2.26
N TRP A 388 -21.37 0.30 -1.99
CA TRP A 388 -21.33 -1.05 -1.44
C TRP A 388 -20.65 -2.03 -2.37
N GLN A 389 -20.88 -1.95 -3.69
CA GLN A 389 -20.13 -2.77 -4.64
C GLN A 389 -18.62 -2.49 -4.57
N VAL A 390 -18.18 -1.23 -4.48
CA VAL A 390 -16.76 -0.90 -4.29
C VAL A 390 -16.24 -1.58 -3.03
N HIS A 391 -16.91 -1.36 -1.89
CA HIS A 391 -16.52 -1.93 -0.62
C HIS A 391 -16.42 -3.46 -0.66
N ARG A 392 -17.45 -4.16 -1.19
CA ARG A 392 -17.47 -5.62 -1.30
C ARG A 392 -16.46 -6.16 -2.30
N THR A 393 -16.13 -5.40 -3.33
CA THR A 393 -15.07 -5.76 -4.29
C THR A 393 -13.70 -5.70 -3.62
N ILE A 394 -13.39 -4.60 -2.94
CA ILE A 394 -12.14 -4.43 -2.19
C ILE A 394 -12.02 -5.48 -1.09
N GLU A 395 -13.09 -5.73 -0.33
CA GLU A 395 -13.14 -6.78 0.68
C GLU A 395 -12.96 -8.19 0.08
N ALA A 396 -13.52 -8.48 -1.09
CA ALA A 396 -13.30 -9.78 -1.73
C ALA A 396 -11.83 -9.98 -2.14
N ILE A 397 -11.14 -8.92 -2.58
CA ILE A 397 -9.74 -8.96 -3.01
C ILE A 397 -8.81 -9.01 -1.79
N TRP A 398 -9.04 -8.14 -0.82
CA TRP A 398 -8.29 -8.04 0.43
C TRP A 398 -9.27 -8.13 1.61
N PRO A 399 -9.62 -9.37 2.02
CA PRO A 399 -10.58 -9.60 3.10
C PRO A 399 -10.19 -8.87 4.36
N TRP A 400 -11.16 -8.20 4.95
CA TRP A 400 -11.01 -7.65 6.27
C TRP A 400 -10.88 -8.81 7.25
N SER A 401 -10.11 -8.62 8.31
CA SER A 401 -10.25 -9.49 9.47
C SER A 401 -11.50 -9.01 10.17
N GLU A 402 -12.50 -9.89 10.24
CA GLU A 402 -13.66 -9.74 11.14
C GLU A 402 -13.22 -9.36 12.56
N ASN A 403 -11.96 -9.64 12.89
CA ASN A 403 -11.40 -9.59 14.23
C ASN A 403 -10.33 -8.54 14.51
N LEU A 404 -9.85 -7.66 13.61
CA LEU A 404 -8.69 -6.82 14.01
C LEU A 404 -8.99 -6.00 15.26
N TRP A 405 -10.19 -5.40 15.32
CA TRP A 405 -10.60 -4.65 16.50
C TRP A 405 -11.40 -5.50 17.49
N ALA A 406 -12.15 -6.53 17.08
CA ALA A 406 -12.86 -7.41 18.02
C ALA A 406 -11.94 -8.39 18.77
N GLU A 407 -10.76 -8.75 18.25
CA GLU A 407 -9.70 -9.49 18.97
C GLU A 407 -8.76 -8.55 19.73
N LEU A 408 -8.50 -7.32 19.24
CA LEU A 408 -7.84 -6.28 20.04
C LEU A 408 -8.74 -5.73 21.16
N HIS A 409 -10.06 -5.89 21.06
CA HIS A 409 -11.07 -5.41 22.03
C HIS A 409 -11.98 -6.52 22.59
N GLY A 410 -11.66 -7.79 22.36
CA GLY A 410 -12.45 -8.93 22.87
C GLY A 410 -12.41 -9.10 24.40
N GLY A 411 -11.65 -8.26 25.10
CA GLY A 411 -11.68 -8.07 26.55
C GLY A 411 -12.18 -6.69 26.99
N CYS A 412 -12.87 -5.94 26.11
CA CYS A 412 -13.38 -4.60 26.40
C CYS A 412 -14.85 -4.62 26.86
N PRO A 413 -15.16 -4.21 28.10
CA PRO A 413 -16.51 -3.86 28.54
C PRO A 413 -16.89 -2.45 28.07
N ASP A 414 -18.19 -2.14 28.10
CA ASP A 414 -18.84 -0.85 27.77
C ASP A 414 -17.98 0.42 27.80
N GLU A 415 -18.20 1.29 26.80
CA GLU A 415 -17.52 2.58 26.61
C GLU A 415 -17.58 3.45 27.87
N LYS A 416 -16.45 3.48 28.59
CA LYS A 416 -15.98 4.66 29.31
C LYS A 416 -14.48 4.75 29.17
N GLN A 417 -14.00 5.67 28.35
CA GLN A 417 -12.64 6.19 28.31
C GLN A 417 -11.57 5.11 28.56
N VAL A 418 -11.17 4.43 27.49
CA VAL A 418 -9.87 3.76 27.50
C VAL A 418 -8.79 4.86 27.59
N ASP A 419 -8.46 5.24 28.81
CA ASP A 419 -7.19 5.87 29.14
C ASP A 419 -6.11 4.86 28.73
N TRP A 420 -5.39 5.14 27.64
CA TRP A 420 -4.28 4.32 27.18
C TRP A 420 -3.16 4.18 28.24
N GLY A 421 -3.16 5.02 29.28
CA GLY A 421 -2.32 4.84 30.47
C GLY A 421 -2.76 3.70 31.39
N GLN A 422 -3.95 3.13 31.18
CA GLN A 422 -4.58 2.11 32.03
C GLN A 422 -5.11 0.90 31.25
N THR A 423 -4.78 0.76 29.95
CA THR A 423 -5.10 -0.45 29.17
C THR A 423 -4.51 -1.70 29.81
N GLN A 424 -5.37 -2.70 30.03
CA GLN A 424 -5.14 -4.03 30.62
C GLN A 424 -3.66 -4.32 30.97
N PRO A 425 -3.24 -4.23 32.26
CA PRO A 425 -1.91 -4.69 32.68
C PRO A 425 -1.62 -6.15 32.29
N GLU A 426 -2.65 -6.91 31.94
CA GLU A 426 -2.58 -8.29 31.50
C GLU A 426 -1.93 -8.45 30.11
N LEU A 427 -2.18 -7.62 29.10
CA LEU A 427 -1.60 -7.85 27.76
C LEU A 427 -0.07 -7.67 27.73
N PRO A 428 0.50 -6.58 28.30
CA PRO A 428 1.94 -6.52 28.53
C PRO A 428 2.47 -7.66 29.40
N ALA A 429 1.69 -8.16 30.37
CA ALA A 429 2.07 -9.31 31.19
C ALA A 429 2.07 -10.63 30.40
N MET A 430 1.06 -10.88 29.56
CA MET A 430 0.91 -12.03 28.67
C MET A 430 2.01 -12.04 27.61
N LEU A 431 2.28 -10.88 27.01
CA LEU A 431 3.42 -10.68 26.11
C LEU A 431 4.75 -10.90 26.84
N GLY A 432 4.86 -10.42 28.09
CA GLY A 432 6.06 -10.54 28.92
C GLY A 432 6.37 -11.96 29.39
N VAL A 433 5.38 -12.81 29.64
CA VAL A 433 5.60 -14.23 29.98
C VAL A 433 5.71 -15.15 28.77
N GLY A 434 5.24 -14.71 27.60
CA GLY A 434 5.23 -15.48 26.35
C GLY A 434 3.95 -16.29 26.08
N GLU A 435 2.79 -15.84 26.59
CA GLU A 435 1.49 -16.49 26.36
C GLU A 435 0.88 -16.16 25.00
N VAL A 436 1.13 -14.95 24.48
CA VAL A 436 0.65 -14.49 23.18
C VAL A 436 1.84 -14.08 22.33
N ASP A 437 1.88 -14.56 21.08
CA ASP A 437 2.84 -14.06 20.10
C ASP A 437 2.42 -12.65 19.64
N PRO A 438 3.20 -11.59 19.92
CA PRO A 438 2.83 -10.21 19.57
C PRO A 438 2.62 -10.00 18.07
N ARG A 439 3.19 -10.86 17.23
CA ARG A 439 3.07 -10.76 15.77
C ARG A 439 1.65 -11.10 15.29
N SER A 440 0.89 -11.85 16.09
CA SER A 440 -0.51 -12.19 15.78
C SER A 440 -1.42 -10.96 15.77
N ALA A 441 -1.13 -9.96 16.61
CA ALA A 441 -1.86 -8.70 16.67
C ALA A 441 -1.70 -7.83 15.39
N SER A 442 -0.71 -8.13 14.54
CA SER A 442 -0.49 -7.42 13.27
C SER A 442 -1.18 -8.08 12.07
N ALA A 443 -1.87 -9.21 12.26
CA ALA A 443 -2.49 -9.99 11.18
C ALA A 443 -3.60 -9.24 10.41
N GLY A 444 -4.06 -8.09 10.90
CA GLY A 444 -5.07 -7.28 10.22
C GLY A 444 -4.57 -6.20 9.27
N TYR A 445 -3.27 -5.91 9.26
CA TYR A 445 -2.74 -4.85 8.39
C TYR A 445 -2.33 -5.38 7.00
N LEU A 446 -1.87 -6.63 6.93
CA LEU A 446 -1.52 -7.34 5.68
C LEU A 446 -2.47 -8.52 5.44
N ARG A 447 -2.83 -8.76 4.17
CA ARG A 447 -3.94 -9.65 3.78
C ARG A 447 -3.59 -10.81 2.84
N ASP A 448 -4.26 -11.92 3.08
CA ASP A 448 -4.05 -13.19 2.38
C ASP A 448 -4.89 -13.32 1.10
N SER A 449 -4.72 -12.41 0.14
CA SER A 449 -5.57 -12.35 -1.08
C SER A 449 -5.64 -13.68 -1.83
N THR A 450 -6.85 -14.02 -2.30
CA THR A 450 -7.06 -15.19 -3.19
C THR A 450 -6.35 -14.99 -4.53
N TRP A 451 -6.24 -13.75 -5.00
CA TRP A 451 -5.77 -13.39 -6.33
C TRP A 451 -4.40 -12.72 -6.33
N ALA A 452 -3.55 -12.96 -5.32
CA ALA A 452 -2.30 -12.20 -5.15
C ALA A 452 -2.54 -10.66 -5.08
N ASP A 453 -1.48 -9.89 -4.86
CA ASP A 453 -1.56 -8.43 -4.87
C ASP A 453 -1.47 -7.85 -6.30
N CYS A 454 -2.36 -8.31 -7.19
CA CYS A 454 -2.31 -8.06 -8.64
C CYS A 454 -3.35 -7.06 -9.17
N PHE A 455 -4.08 -6.37 -8.28
CA PHE A 455 -5.06 -5.35 -8.63
C PHE A 455 -4.49 -3.96 -8.42
N ASP A 456 -4.87 -3.05 -9.32
CA ASP A 456 -4.78 -1.61 -9.13
C ASP A 456 -6.17 -1.01 -9.06
N VAL A 457 -6.24 0.20 -8.50
CA VAL A 457 -7.46 1.03 -8.57
C VAL A 457 -7.17 2.23 -9.45
N VAL A 458 -8.08 2.53 -10.37
CA VAL A 458 -8.03 3.67 -11.29
C VAL A 458 -9.39 4.36 -11.29
N THR A 459 -9.48 5.53 -11.90
CA THR A 459 -10.75 6.24 -12.09
C THR A 459 -11.20 6.24 -13.55
N GLU A 460 -12.47 6.54 -13.79
CA GLU A 460 -13.11 6.50 -15.12
C GLU A 460 -12.55 7.50 -16.16
N ASP A 461 -11.74 8.47 -15.74
CA ASP A 461 -10.96 9.35 -16.61
C ASP A 461 -9.67 8.72 -17.14
N ALA A 462 -9.35 7.47 -16.78
CA ALA A 462 -8.24 6.72 -17.37
C ALA A 462 -8.39 6.59 -18.90
N SER A 463 -7.33 6.95 -19.63
CA SER A 463 -7.31 6.85 -21.10
C SER A 463 -7.25 5.40 -21.57
N ALA A 464 -7.77 5.12 -22.78
CA ALA A 464 -7.72 3.78 -23.36
C ALA A 464 -6.26 3.28 -23.53
N GLU A 465 -5.33 4.21 -23.82
CA GLU A 465 -3.91 3.94 -23.96
C GLU A 465 -3.29 3.50 -22.63
N VAL A 466 -3.61 4.17 -21.53
CA VAL A 466 -3.21 3.75 -20.17
C VAL A 466 -3.76 2.36 -19.87
N LEU A 467 -5.06 2.15 -20.12
CA LEU A 467 -5.72 0.89 -19.83
C LEU A 467 -5.07 -0.27 -20.59
N ALA A 468 -4.86 -0.11 -21.90
CA ALA A 468 -4.27 -1.13 -22.75
C ALA A 468 -2.78 -1.38 -22.46
N ARG A 469 -2.05 -0.35 -22.00
CA ARG A 469 -0.62 -0.46 -21.65
C ARG A 469 -0.40 -1.30 -20.41
N TYR A 470 -1.22 -1.12 -19.38
CA TYR A 470 -0.96 -1.71 -18.06
C TYR A 470 -1.86 -2.90 -17.73
N TYR A 471 -3.08 -2.95 -18.26
CA TYR A 471 -4.10 -3.90 -17.81
C TYR A 471 -4.52 -4.87 -18.91
N LYS A 472 -4.97 -6.05 -18.48
CA LYS A 472 -5.62 -7.08 -19.30
C LYS A 472 -7.10 -7.19 -19.00
N ALA A 473 -7.52 -6.83 -17.79
CA ALA A 473 -8.91 -6.75 -17.41
C ALA A 473 -9.20 -5.49 -16.58
N VAL A 474 -10.34 -4.86 -16.83
CA VAL A 474 -10.87 -3.71 -16.11
C VAL A 474 -12.26 -4.05 -15.63
N MET A 475 -12.49 -3.96 -14.32
CA MET A 475 -13.82 -4.11 -13.72
C MET A 475 -14.32 -2.73 -13.28
N LEU A 476 -15.49 -2.33 -13.76
CA LEU A 476 -16.18 -1.16 -13.25
C LEU A 476 -16.78 -1.50 -11.89
N ALA A 477 -16.53 -0.66 -10.89
CA ALA A 477 -17.13 -0.75 -9.57
C ALA A 477 -17.59 0.64 -9.13
N GLY A 478 -18.66 0.69 -8.34
CA GLY A 478 -19.21 1.98 -7.92
C GLY A 478 -20.29 2.47 -8.87
N ASP A 479 -20.52 3.77 -8.82
CA ASP A 479 -21.57 4.44 -9.59
C ASP A 479 -21.12 4.81 -11.01
N VAL A 480 -19.95 4.32 -11.45
CA VAL A 480 -19.39 4.51 -12.80
C VAL A 480 -20.45 4.31 -13.88
N ARG A 481 -20.60 5.29 -14.76
CA ARG A 481 -21.49 5.23 -15.92
C ARG A 481 -20.68 5.25 -17.20
N THR A 482 -21.12 4.50 -18.22
CA THR A 482 -20.46 4.49 -19.53
C THR A 482 -20.66 5.77 -20.35
N ASP A 483 -21.06 6.88 -19.72
CA ASP A 483 -21.26 8.18 -20.36
C ASP A 483 -19.92 8.95 -20.53
N ASN A 484 -19.97 10.22 -20.91
CA ASN A 484 -18.79 11.09 -21.02
C ASN A 484 -17.61 10.49 -21.83
N GLY A 485 -17.97 9.73 -22.88
CA GLY A 485 -17.02 9.03 -23.76
C GLY A 485 -16.31 7.82 -23.13
N LEU A 486 -16.69 7.40 -21.92
CA LEU A 486 -16.14 6.21 -21.27
C LEU A 486 -16.44 4.95 -22.10
N TRP A 487 -17.66 4.82 -22.64
CA TRP A 487 -18.01 3.70 -23.52
C TRP A 487 -17.02 3.51 -24.68
N ASP A 488 -16.69 4.60 -25.39
CA ASP A 488 -15.74 4.57 -26.50
C ASP A 488 -14.33 4.17 -26.03
N ARG A 489 -13.90 4.63 -24.85
CA ARG A 489 -12.60 4.26 -24.26
C ARG A 489 -12.55 2.76 -23.94
N LEU A 490 -13.60 2.23 -23.31
CA LEU A 490 -13.70 0.80 -22.96
C LEU A 490 -13.76 -0.08 -24.21
N LYS A 491 -14.48 0.35 -25.24
CA LYS A 491 -14.53 -0.32 -26.54
C LYS A 491 -13.14 -0.39 -27.19
N ARG A 492 -12.41 0.73 -27.25
CA ARG A 492 -11.01 0.75 -27.74
C ARG A 492 -10.09 -0.15 -26.93
N PHE A 493 -10.22 -0.14 -25.61
CA PHE A 493 -9.46 -1.04 -24.73
C PHE A 493 -9.76 -2.52 -25.06
N ALA A 494 -11.03 -2.88 -25.20
CA ALA A 494 -11.45 -4.23 -25.57
C ALA A 494 -10.93 -4.62 -26.97
N GLU A 495 -11.04 -3.73 -27.97
CA GLU A 495 -10.53 -3.96 -29.33
C GLU A 495 -9.02 -4.30 -29.32
N GLN A 496 -8.26 -3.66 -28.44
CA GLN A 496 -6.83 -3.88 -28.26
C GLN A 496 -6.47 -5.17 -27.51
N GLY A 497 -7.44 -5.91 -26.98
CA GLY A 497 -7.25 -7.19 -26.28
C GLY A 497 -7.70 -7.19 -24.82
N GLY A 498 -8.17 -6.06 -24.31
CA GLY A 498 -8.66 -5.91 -22.94
C GLY A 498 -9.96 -6.68 -22.68
N GLN A 499 -10.18 -7.05 -21.42
CA GLN A 499 -11.46 -7.60 -20.94
C GLN A 499 -12.14 -6.56 -20.06
N THR A 500 -13.38 -6.18 -20.38
CA THR A 500 -14.15 -5.27 -19.54
C THR A 500 -15.23 -6.04 -18.80
N ILE A 501 -15.31 -5.87 -17.48
CA ILE A 501 -16.36 -6.43 -16.63
C ILE A 501 -17.23 -5.26 -16.15
N LEU A 502 -18.54 -5.34 -16.39
CA LEU A 502 -19.49 -4.29 -16.03
C LEU A 502 -20.87 -4.89 -15.73
N THR A 503 -21.71 -4.15 -15.02
CA THR A 503 -23.10 -4.53 -14.72
C THR A 503 -24.09 -3.78 -15.59
N VAL A 504 -25.35 -4.24 -15.62
CA VAL A 504 -26.42 -3.60 -16.40
C VAL A 504 -26.67 -2.15 -15.96
N GLU A 505 -26.51 -1.87 -14.66
CA GLU A 505 -26.68 -0.53 -14.09
C GLU A 505 -25.66 0.46 -14.66
N GLN A 506 -24.43 0.03 -14.93
CA GLN A 506 -23.36 0.92 -15.36
C GLN A 506 -23.50 1.36 -16.83
N LEU A 507 -24.36 0.71 -17.60
CA LEU A 507 -24.60 1.04 -19.01
C LEU A 507 -25.54 2.24 -19.17
N ASP A 508 -25.04 3.27 -19.86
CA ASP A 508 -25.83 4.42 -20.34
C ASP A 508 -26.71 4.05 -21.55
N ALA A 509 -27.55 4.99 -22.00
CA ALA A 509 -28.46 4.76 -23.12
C ALA A 509 -27.73 4.43 -24.43
N THR A 510 -26.59 5.08 -24.68
CA THR A 510 -25.77 4.86 -25.89
C THR A 510 -25.23 3.44 -25.92
N ALA A 511 -24.57 3.01 -24.83
CA ALA A 511 -24.03 1.66 -24.74
C ALA A 511 -25.15 0.60 -24.81
N ARG A 512 -26.30 0.84 -24.17
CA ARG A 512 -27.46 -0.07 -24.29
C ARG A 512 -27.94 -0.24 -25.73
N GLY A 513 -28.04 0.85 -26.49
CA GLY A 513 -28.42 0.80 -27.92
C GLY A 513 -27.43 -0.02 -28.75
N GLU A 514 -26.12 0.27 -28.64
CA GLU A 514 -25.07 -0.47 -29.38
C GLU A 514 -24.99 -1.95 -29.00
N LEU A 515 -25.35 -2.28 -27.76
CA LEU A 515 -25.32 -3.64 -27.24
C LEU A 515 -26.63 -4.41 -27.45
N GLY A 516 -27.68 -3.77 -27.99
CA GLY A 516 -29.00 -4.38 -28.18
C GLY A 516 -29.75 -4.64 -26.87
N LEU A 517 -29.53 -3.81 -25.85
CA LEU A 517 -30.04 -3.96 -24.47
C LEU A 517 -31.13 -2.93 -24.12
N GLU A 518 -31.77 -2.32 -25.12
CA GLU A 518 -32.81 -1.29 -24.95
C GLU A 518 -34.02 -1.75 -24.11
N HIS A 519 -34.22 -3.07 -24.00
CA HIS A 519 -35.32 -3.71 -23.28
C HIS A 519 -34.86 -4.52 -22.07
N ALA A 520 -33.76 -4.13 -21.40
CA ALA A 520 -33.41 -4.73 -20.12
C ALA A 520 -34.61 -4.61 -19.16
N VAL A 521 -35.11 -5.76 -18.70
CA VAL A 521 -36.27 -5.85 -17.82
C VAL A 521 -35.81 -5.68 -16.38
N GLU A 522 -36.68 -5.06 -15.57
CA GLU A 522 -36.53 -4.95 -14.12
C GLU A 522 -35.98 -6.23 -13.47
N PRO A 523 -34.96 -6.12 -12.60
CA PRO A 523 -34.29 -7.28 -12.06
C PRO A 523 -35.19 -8.04 -11.09
N LYS A 524 -35.03 -9.35 -11.04
CA LYS A 524 -35.84 -10.24 -10.20
C LYS A 524 -34.97 -11.02 -9.22
N ALA A 525 -35.47 -11.17 -8.00
CA ALA A 525 -34.82 -12.00 -7.01
C ALA A 525 -34.93 -13.49 -7.39
N MET A 526 -33.82 -14.22 -7.31
CA MET A 526 -33.76 -15.67 -7.56
C MET A 526 -32.76 -16.36 -6.65
N ASN A 527 -32.96 -17.64 -6.38
CA ASN A 527 -31.99 -18.47 -5.65
C ASN A 527 -31.12 -19.23 -6.65
N VAL A 528 -29.81 -18.99 -6.63
CA VAL A 528 -28.84 -19.67 -7.48
C VAL A 528 -28.02 -20.62 -6.60
N ASN A 529 -28.26 -21.92 -6.78
CA ASN A 529 -27.52 -22.93 -6.03
C ASN A 529 -26.18 -23.26 -6.69
N ARG A 530 -26.20 -23.39 -8.01
CA ARG A 530 -25.07 -23.80 -8.85
C ARG A 530 -25.13 -23.02 -10.16
N MET A 531 -23.98 -22.68 -10.70
CA MET A 531 -23.88 -22.09 -12.03
C MET A 531 -22.99 -22.95 -12.93
N THR A 532 -23.31 -22.99 -14.22
CA THR A 532 -22.44 -23.59 -15.23
C THR A 532 -21.70 -22.48 -15.96
N ALA A 533 -20.37 -22.52 -15.93
CA ALA A 533 -19.49 -21.56 -16.59
C ALA A 533 -18.24 -22.27 -17.13
N ALA A 534 -17.84 -21.95 -18.37
CA ALA A 534 -16.65 -22.54 -19.02
C ALA A 534 -16.59 -24.09 -18.96
N ASN A 535 -17.73 -24.76 -19.19
CA ASN A 535 -17.89 -26.22 -19.11
C ASN A 535 -17.68 -26.85 -17.72
N ALA A 536 -17.60 -26.03 -16.66
CA ALA A 536 -17.54 -26.47 -15.28
C ALA A 536 -18.78 -25.99 -14.51
N THR A 537 -19.13 -26.72 -13.45
CA THR A 537 -20.21 -26.30 -12.54
C THR A 537 -19.63 -25.85 -11.22
N TRP A 538 -20.08 -24.69 -10.75
CA TRP A 538 -19.59 -24.02 -9.56
C TRP A 538 -20.70 -23.90 -8.52
N PRO A 539 -20.41 -24.19 -7.23
CA PRO A 539 -21.36 -23.89 -6.16
C PRO A 539 -21.47 -22.37 -5.98
N VAL A 540 -22.70 -21.87 -5.92
CA VAL A 540 -23.00 -20.45 -5.65
C VAL A 540 -23.69 -20.35 -4.29
N LYS A 541 -24.86 -20.99 -4.13
CA LYS A 541 -25.68 -20.99 -2.90
C LYS A 541 -25.99 -19.56 -2.41
N GLU A 542 -26.44 -18.70 -3.30
CA GLU A 542 -26.76 -17.30 -3.02
C GLU A 542 -28.15 -16.95 -3.54
N ARG A 543 -28.80 -15.97 -2.90
CA ARG A 543 -30.00 -15.34 -3.44
C ARG A 543 -29.59 -14.03 -4.09
N LEU A 544 -29.78 -13.93 -5.40
CA LEU A 544 -29.32 -12.85 -6.26
C LEU A 544 -30.50 -12.04 -6.79
N THR A 545 -30.24 -10.79 -7.18
CA THR A 545 -31.18 -9.95 -7.94
C THR A 545 -30.65 -9.86 -9.36
N VAL A 546 -31.35 -10.47 -10.34
CA VAL A 546 -30.82 -10.69 -11.69
C VAL A 546 -31.67 -9.99 -12.75
N HIS A 547 -31.02 -9.18 -13.59
CA HIS A 547 -31.61 -8.54 -14.75
C HIS A 547 -31.92 -9.57 -15.85
N SER A 548 -33.08 -9.42 -16.48
CA SER A 548 -33.42 -10.21 -17.67
C SER A 548 -33.17 -9.38 -18.91
N VAL A 549 -32.26 -9.85 -19.77
CA VAL A 549 -31.89 -9.18 -21.03
C VAL A 549 -32.01 -10.14 -22.20
N ALA A 550 -32.38 -9.62 -23.37
CA ALA A 550 -32.33 -10.41 -24.61
C ALA A 550 -30.86 -10.63 -25.00
N ALA A 551 -30.42 -11.89 -25.07
CA ALA A 551 -29.02 -12.24 -25.36
C ALA A 551 -28.65 -12.16 -26.86
N ALA A 552 -29.34 -11.35 -27.66
CA ALA A 552 -29.07 -11.27 -29.11
C ALA A 552 -27.65 -10.72 -29.35
N GLY A 553 -26.79 -11.49 -30.04
CA GLY A 553 -25.40 -11.12 -30.27
C GLY A 553 -24.46 -11.32 -29.07
N TRP A 554 -24.95 -11.92 -27.98
CA TRP A 554 -24.18 -12.30 -26.81
C TRP A 554 -24.10 -13.82 -26.68
N SER A 555 -22.98 -14.30 -26.15
CA SER A 555 -22.84 -15.68 -25.69
C SER A 555 -23.08 -15.75 -24.18
N VAL A 556 -23.71 -16.82 -23.70
CA VAL A 556 -23.90 -17.02 -22.26
C VAL A 556 -22.61 -17.58 -21.67
N TRP A 557 -21.90 -16.79 -20.88
CA TRP A 557 -20.67 -17.25 -20.21
C TRP A 557 -20.99 -18.07 -18.97
N ALA A 558 -21.96 -17.61 -18.17
CA ALA A 558 -22.49 -18.34 -17.03
C ALA A 558 -24.03 -18.31 -17.00
N ALA A 559 -24.62 -19.42 -16.61
CA ALA A 559 -26.05 -19.55 -16.36
C ALA A 559 -26.32 -20.34 -15.07
N ASP A 560 -27.47 -20.09 -14.44
CA ASP A 560 -27.99 -20.96 -13.39
C ASP A 560 -28.22 -22.37 -13.95
N GLU A 561 -27.67 -23.38 -13.29
CA GLU A 561 -27.69 -24.77 -13.78
C GLU A 561 -29.13 -25.31 -13.94
N LYS A 562 -30.05 -24.86 -13.07
CA LYS A 562 -31.42 -25.40 -13.02
C LYS A 562 -32.36 -24.71 -14.02
N THR A 563 -32.31 -23.39 -14.09
CA THR A 563 -33.25 -22.58 -14.87
C THR A 563 -32.70 -22.17 -16.23
N SER A 564 -31.39 -22.38 -16.47
CA SER A 564 -30.67 -21.83 -17.62
C SER A 564 -30.74 -20.30 -17.74
N GLN A 565 -31.18 -19.60 -16.68
CA GLN A 565 -31.19 -18.15 -16.62
C GLN A 565 -29.75 -17.65 -16.75
N PRO A 566 -29.43 -16.80 -17.76
CA PRO A 566 -28.11 -16.20 -17.86
C PRO A 566 -27.79 -15.37 -16.61
N LEU A 567 -26.56 -15.52 -16.13
CA LEU A 567 -25.99 -14.76 -15.01
C LEU A 567 -24.88 -13.82 -15.47
N VAL A 568 -24.15 -14.21 -16.51
CA VAL A 568 -23.14 -13.38 -17.17
C VAL A 568 -23.21 -13.63 -18.67
N LEU A 569 -23.24 -12.55 -19.43
CA LEU A 569 -23.11 -12.58 -20.89
C LEU A 569 -21.71 -12.16 -21.30
N GLN A 570 -21.20 -12.75 -22.38
CA GLN A 570 -19.92 -12.40 -22.98
C GLN A 570 -20.09 -12.04 -24.45
N ARG A 571 -19.44 -10.97 -24.89
CA ARG A 571 -19.34 -10.55 -26.28
C ARG A 571 -17.89 -10.29 -26.65
N SER A 572 -17.44 -10.84 -27.77
CA SER A 572 -16.10 -10.53 -28.30
C SER A 572 -16.08 -9.16 -28.95
N VAL A 573 -15.05 -8.37 -28.68
CA VAL A 573 -14.85 -7.03 -29.25
C VAL A 573 -13.39 -6.91 -29.66
N GLY A 574 -13.13 -6.91 -30.98
CA GLY A 574 -11.77 -7.01 -31.53
C GLY A 574 -11.01 -8.23 -30.98
N ARG A 575 -9.86 -7.99 -30.34
CA ARG A 575 -9.05 -9.06 -29.72
C ARG A 575 -9.42 -9.37 -28.27
N GLY A 576 -10.30 -8.57 -27.68
CA GLY A 576 -10.72 -8.64 -26.30
C GLY A 576 -12.19 -9.01 -26.16
N GLY A 577 -12.80 -8.59 -25.05
CA GLY A 577 -14.18 -8.96 -24.77
C GLY A 577 -14.84 -8.11 -23.69
N LEU A 578 -16.16 -8.17 -23.68
CA LEU A 578 -17.04 -7.58 -22.68
C LEU A 578 -17.72 -8.71 -21.92
N TYR A 579 -17.73 -8.59 -20.59
CA TYR A 579 -18.50 -9.41 -19.67
C TYR A 579 -19.57 -8.53 -19.03
N LEU A 580 -20.83 -8.82 -19.35
CA LEU A 580 -21.98 -8.16 -18.74
C LEU A 580 -22.51 -9.05 -17.61
N VAL A 581 -22.29 -8.62 -16.38
CA VAL A 581 -22.82 -9.26 -15.18
C VAL A 581 -24.28 -8.86 -15.01
N LEU A 582 -25.17 -9.84 -14.98
CA LEU A 582 -26.62 -9.61 -14.86
C LEU A 582 -27.09 -9.55 -13.41
N CYS A 583 -26.25 -9.94 -12.46
CA CYS A 583 -26.52 -9.72 -11.05
C CYS A 583 -26.39 -8.23 -10.71
N ALA A 584 -27.39 -7.66 -10.04
CA ALA A 584 -27.45 -6.24 -9.74
C ALA A 584 -26.24 -5.79 -8.93
N ASN A 585 -25.51 -4.81 -9.45
CA ASN A 585 -24.22 -4.33 -8.90
C ASN A 585 -23.19 -5.46 -8.64
N GLY A 586 -23.34 -6.64 -9.25
CA GLY A 586 -22.46 -7.79 -9.04
C GLY A 586 -22.44 -8.37 -7.61
N MET A 587 -23.38 -7.97 -6.75
CA MET A 587 -23.45 -8.39 -5.34
C MET A 587 -24.55 -9.43 -5.12
N ASP A 588 -24.53 -10.09 -3.96
CA ASP A 588 -25.73 -10.83 -3.53
C ASP A 588 -26.93 -9.88 -3.31
N ARG A 589 -28.16 -10.41 -3.22
CA ARG A 589 -29.38 -9.59 -3.08
C ARG A 589 -29.32 -8.64 -1.88
N ASP A 590 -28.64 -9.04 -0.81
CA ASP A 590 -28.56 -8.28 0.43
C ASP A 590 -27.41 -7.25 0.43
N GLY A 591 -26.56 -7.22 -0.60
CA GLY A 591 -25.39 -6.33 -0.67
C GLY A 591 -24.33 -6.65 0.39
N THR A 592 -24.35 -7.86 0.95
CA THR A 592 -23.47 -8.29 2.04
C THR A 592 -22.11 -8.74 1.54
N LYS A 593 -22.02 -9.14 0.27
CA LYS A 593 -20.76 -9.61 -0.33
C LYS A 593 -20.79 -9.50 -1.85
N LEU A 594 -19.60 -9.52 -2.44
CA LEU A 594 -19.43 -9.71 -3.88
C LEU A 594 -19.95 -11.12 -4.23
N SER A 595 -20.82 -11.20 -5.24
CA SER A 595 -21.45 -12.48 -5.61
C SER A 595 -20.42 -13.53 -6.01
N ALA A 596 -20.68 -14.80 -5.70
CA ALA A 596 -19.83 -15.91 -6.14
C ALA A 596 -19.73 -15.98 -7.67
N VAL A 597 -20.74 -15.47 -8.40
CA VAL A 597 -20.71 -15.32 -9.86
C VAL A 597 -19.56 -14.42 -10.31
N VAL A 598 -19.45 -13.21 -9.73
CA VAL A 598 -18.37 -12.28 -10.06
C VAL A 598 -17.02 -12.81 -9.60
N ARG A 599 -16.94 -13.38 -8.39
CA ARG A 599 -15.69 -13.99 -7.87
C ARG A 599 -15.15 -15.08 -8.81
N THR A 600 -16.02 -15.95 -9.31
CA THR A 600 -15.61 -17.01 -10.25
C THR A 600 -15.18 -16.46 -11.62
N LEU A 601 -15.80 -15.36 -12.07
CA LEU A 601 -15.34 -14.65 -13.27
C LEU A 601 -13.94 -14.07 -13.06
N ILE A 602 -13.69 -13.45 -11.91
CA ILE A 602 -12.35 -12.96 -11.53
C ILE A 602 -11.36 -14.13 -11.45
N ASP A 603 -11.71 -15.26 -10.81
CA ASP A 603 -10.87 -16.48 -10.76
C ASP A 603 -10.45 -16.95 -12.16
N THR A 604 -11.41 -16.97 -13.09
CA THR A 604 -11.18 -17.40 -14.48
C THR A 604 -10.23 -16.45 -15.20
N LEU A 605 -10.44 -15.14 -15.06
CA LEU A 605 -9.57 -14.14 -15.68
C LEU A 605 -8.19 -14.10 -15.01
N TYR A 606 -8.13 -14.28 -13.70
CA TYR A 606 -6.90 -14.37 -12.91
C TYR A 606 -6.03 -15.54 -13.39
N ALA A 607 -6.60 -16.74 -13.46
CA ALA A 607 -5.90 -17.91 -13.98
C ALA A 607 -5.37 -17.68 -15.40
N ARG A 608 -6.15 -17.00 -16.25
CA ARG A 608 -5.76 -16.66 -17.64
C ARG A 608 -4.62 -15.64 -17.73
N HIS A 609 -4.64 -14.59 -16.91
CA HIS A 609 -3.78 -13.41 -17.10
C HIS A 609 -2.60 -13.33 -16.13
N VAL A 610 -2.64 -14.02 -15.00
CA VAL A 610 -1.54 -14.06 -14.02
C VAL A 610 -0.76 -15.36 -14.14
N GLY A 611 -1.46 -16.48 -14.34
CA GLY A 611 -0.86 -17.79 -14.60
C GLY A 611 -0.04 -18.37 -13.44
N VAL A 612 -0.27 -17.86 -12.23
CA VAL A 612 0.26 -18.40 -10.97
C VAL A 612 -0.90 -18.53 -10.00
N THR A 613 -1.18 -19.72 -9.49
CA THR A 613 -2.24 -19.95 -8.51
C THR A 613 -1.64 -20.49 -7.22
N LYS A 614 -2.28 -20.14 -6.10
CA LYS A 614 -1.93 -20.64 -4.77
C LYS A 614 -3.04 -21.53 -4.25
N HIS A 615 -2.67 -22.71 -3.76
CA HIS A 615 -3.57 -23.60 -3.02
C HIS A 615 -3.14 -23.63 -1.56
N GLY A 616 -4.08 -23.39 -0.65
CA GLY A 616 -3.84 -23.25 0.79
C GLY A 616 -4.43 -21.95 1.33
N ALA A 617 -5.12 -22.05 2.47
CA ALA A 617 -5.75 -20.91 3.13
C ALA A 617 -4.69 -19.99 3.75
N GLY A 618 -4.92 -18.68 3.73
CA GLY A 618 -4.17 -17.73 4.57
C GLY A 618 -2.68 -17.55 4.22
N CYS A 619 -2.37 -16.99 3.05
CA CYS A 619 -1.02 -16.51 2.74
C CYS A 619 -1.06 -15.43 1.65
N GLN A 620 -0.41 -14.28 1.87
CA GLN A 620 -0.24 -13.22 0.87
C GLN A 620 0.69 -13.70 -0.26
N MET A 621 0.42 -13.29 -1.49
CA MET A 621 1.23 -13.62 -2.66
C MET A 621 1.50 -12.37 -3.52
N ILE A 622 2.76 -12.14 -3.88
CA ILE A 622 3.19 -11.10 -4.81
C ILE A 622 3.96 -11.77 -5.95
N ILE A 623 3.72 -11.33 -7.18
CA ILE A 623 4.33 -11.93 -8.38
C ILE A 623 5.08 -10.84 -9.13
N ASN A 624 6.34 -11.10 -9.46
CA ASN A 624 7.15 -10.20 -10.27
C ASN A 624 7.72 -10.92 -11.49
N ALA A 625 7.47 -10.37 -12.68
CA ALA A 625 8.06 -10.86 -13.91
C ALA A 625 9.45 -10.24 -14.12
N ARG A 626 10.45 -11.08 -14.36
CA ARG A 626 11.80 -10.69 -14.80
C ARG A 626 12.04 -11.16 -16.22
N GLU A 627 13.13 -10.71 -16.82
CA GLU A 627 13.50 -11.10 -18.19
C GLU A 627 13.67 -12.62 -18.30
N ARG A 628 14.33 -13.23 -17.30
CA ARG A 628 14.72 -14.65 -17.33
C ARG A 628 13.76 -15.56 -16.58
N ASP A 629 13.09 -15.08 -15.55
CA ASP A 629 12.29 -15.92 -14.65
C ASP A 629 11.12 -15.12 -14.04
N THR A 630 10.33 -15.75 -13.18
CA THR A 630 9.26 -15.09 -12.42
C THR A 630 9.47 -15.34 -10.94
N LEU A 631 9.47 -14.26 -10.16
CA LEU A 631 9.48 -14.32 -8.71
C LEU A 631 8.05 -14.47 -8.18
N VAL A 632 7.86 -15.39 -7.24
CA VAL A 632 6.65 -15.56 -6.45
C VAL A 632 7.04 -15.42 -4.99
N THR A 633 6.63 -14.33 -4.36
CA THR A 633 6.83 -14.09 -2.94
C THR A 633 5.57 -14.45 -2.17
N LEU A 634 5.74 -15.25 -1.13
CA LEU A 634 4.69 -15.70 -0.23
C LEU A 634 5.00 -15.21 1.18
N MET A 635 4.01 -14.63 1.85
CA MET A 635 4.14 -14.17 3.23
C MET A 635 3.07 -14.81 4.10
N ASN A 636 3.49 -15.43 5.19
CA ASN A 636 2.59 -15.99 6.19
C ASN A 636 2.34 -14.91 7.25
N HIS A 637 1.08 -14.61 7.54
CA HIS A 637 0.70 -13.63 8.57
C HIS A 637 0.15 -14.27 9.84
N THR A 638 0.20 -15.60 9.94
CA THR A 638 -0.39 -16.35 11.05
C THR A 638 0.68 -16.88 12.01
N GLY A 639 0.25 -17.17 13.24
CA GLY A 639 1.07 -17.85 14.26
C GLY A 639 1.32 -19.33 13.99
N SER A 640 0.76 -19.89 12.92
CA SER A 640 0.94 -21.28 12.53
C SER A 640 1.79 -21.39 11.27
N PRO A 641 2.56 -22.49 11.07
CA PRO A 641 3.23 -22.72 9.80
C PRO A 641 2.22 -22.82 8.66
N TRP A 642 2.44 -22.07 7.58
CA TRP A 642 1.64 -22.19 6.38
C TRP A 642 2.15 -23.34 5.51
N ARG A 643 1.24 -24.15 4.98
CA ARG A 643 1.53 -25.24 4.04
C ARG A 643 0.59 -25.16 2.86
N GLY A 644 1.14 -25.14 1.66
CA GLY A 644 0.34 -25.06 0.44
C GLY A 644 1.13 -25.38 -0.81
N GLN A 645 0.53 -25.09 -1.95
CA GLN A 645 1.13 -25.29 -3.27
C GLN A 645 1.05 -24.00 -4.09
N VAL A 646 2.09 -23.76 -4.87
CA VAL A 646 2.09 -22.76 -5.94
C VAL A 646 2.13 -23.49 -7.26
N VAL A 647 1.17 -23.22 -8.14
CA VAL A 647 1.12 -23.76 -9.50
C VAL A 647 1.42 -22.63 -10.47
N PHE A 648 2.42 -22.84 -11.31
CA PHE A 648 2.89 -21.90 -12.32
C PHE A 648 2.62 -22.48 -13.71
N GLY A 649 1.78 -21.85 -14.53
CA GLY A 649 1.26 -22.48 -15.75
C GLY A 649 1.00 -21.54 -16.94
N ARG A 650 1.68 -20.39 -16.99
CA ARG A 650 1.43 -19.39 -18.05
C ARG A 650 2.25 -19.66 -19.31
N LYS A 651 1.60 -19.68 -20.48
CA LYS A 651 2.26 -19.97 -21.78
C LYS A 651 3.26 -18.90 -22.24
N ASP A 652 3.07 -17.65 -21.85
CA ASP A 652 3.93 -16.52 -22.22
C ASP A 652 5.03 -16.24 -21.17
N TYR A 653 5.16 -17.07 -20.14
CA TYR A 653 6.28 -16.99 -19.21
C TYR A 653 7.49 -17.80 -19.71
N PRO A 654 8.70 -17.48 -19.23
CA PRO A 654 9.89 -18.26 -19.53
C PRO A 654 9.67 -19.74 -19.24
N LYS A 655 10.29 -20.60 -20.05
CA LYS A 655 10.33 -22.04 -19.76
C LYS A 655 10.95 -22.24 -18.38
N VAL A 656 10.27 -23.02 -17.55
CA VAL A 656 10.73 -23.35 -16.20
C VAL A 656 11.44 -24.69 -16.24
N ASP A 657 12.75 -24.66 -16.04
CA ASP A 657 13.59 -25.85 -15.88
C ASP A 657 14.05 -26.02 -14.43
N GLU A 658 13.95 -24.97 -13.60
CA GLU A 658 14.37 -24.95 -12.21
C GLU A 658 13.45 -24.06 -11.36
N VAL A 659 13.24 -24.46 -10.10
CA VAL A 659 12.67 -23.59 -9.05
C VAL A 659 13.76 -23.33 -8.03
N ARG A 660 13.97 -22.06 -7.66
CA ARG A 660 14.99 -21.65 -6.66
C ARG A 660 14.37 -20.85 -5.53
N ASP A 661 15.02 -20.84 -4.38
CA ASP A 661 14.76 -19.90 -3.28
C ASP A 661 15.90 -18.85 -3.27
N PRO A 662 15.68 -17.63 -3.83
CA PRO A 662 16.73 -16.62 -3.90
C PRO A 662 17.19 -16.13 -2.53
N ILE A 663 16.34 -16.16 -1.51
CA ILE A 663 16.73 -15.73 -0.15
C ILE A 663 17.66 -16.75 0.49
N ALA A 664 17.41 -18.04 0.27
CA ALA A 664 18.29 -19.11 0.72
C ALA A 664 19.52 -19.34 -0.19
N ASP A 665 19.61 -18.63 -1.32
CA ASP A 665 20.57 -18.83 -2.41
C ASP A 665 20.73 -20.32 -2.81
N ALA A 666 19.62 -21.03 -2.94
CA ALA A 666 19.63 -22.47 -3.19
C ALA A 666 18.57 -22.90 -4.20
N ALA A 667 18.84 -23.99 -4.91
CA ALA A 667 17.82 -24.72 -5.66
C ALA A 667 16.75 -25.23 -4.70
N TYR A 668 15.48 -25.13 -5.10
CA TYR A 668 14.39 -25.64 -4.28
C TYR A 668 14.41 -27.17 -4.28
N PRO A 669 14.09 -27.86 -3.16
CA PRO A 669 14.21 -29.30 -3.09
C PRO A 669 13.41 -30.01 -4.21
N PRO A 670 14.06 -30.83 -5.06
CA PRO A 670 13.37 -31.47 -6.19
C PRO A 670 12.17 -32.34 -5.78
N SER A 671 12.19 -32.90 -4.56
CA SER A 671 11.07 -33.66 -4.00
C SER A 671 9.82 -32.82 -3.73
N LEU A 672 9.95 -31.50 -3.69
CA LEU A 672 8.86 -30.55 -3.47
C LEU A 672 8.41 -29.87 -4.77
N VAL A 673 9.01 -30.22 -5.92
CA VAL A 673 8.69 -29.62 -7.23
C VAL A 673 8.22 -30.70 -8.19
N GLN A 674 7.09 -30.48 -8.83
CA GLN A 674 6.52 -31.36 -9.84
C GLN A 674 6.43 -30.61 -11.17
N PHE A 675 7.08 -31.13 -12.20
CA PHE A 675 7.02 -30.59 -13.56
C PHE A 675 5.94 -31.35 -14.35
N GLY A 676 4.88 -30.65 -14.73
CA GLY A 676 3.79 -31.15 -15.56
C GLY A 676 3.83 -30.60 -16.99
N PRO A 677 2.97 -31.11 -17.90
CA PRO A 677 2.84 -30.58 -19.25
C PRO A 677 2.34 -29.12 -19.26
N GLY A 678 3.26 -28.16 -19.32
CA GLY A 678 2.96 -26.73 -19.36
C GLY A 678 2.70 -26.08 -18.00
N GLU A 679 2.92 -26.80 -16.90
CA GLU A 679 2.79 -26.29 -15.54
C GLU A 679 3.90 -26.82 -14.62
N VAL A 680 4.24 -26.06 -13.58
CA VAL A 680 5.17 -26.44 -12.51
C VAL A 680 4.51 -26.18 -11.17
N THR A 681 4.47 -27.20 -10.33
CA THR A 681 3.87 -27.13 -8.99
C THR A 681 4.96 -27.24 -7.94
N ALA A 682 5.05 -26.24 -7.05
CA ALA A 682 5.94 -26.25 -5.90
C ALA A 682 5.12 -26.40 -4.60
N THR A 683 5.45 -27.39 -3.78
CA THR A 683 4.90 -27.54 -2.42
C THR A 683 5.73 -26.72 -1.45
N VAL A 684 5.09 -25.81 -0.72
CA VAL A 684 5.77 -24.79 0.07
C VAL A 684 5.36 -24.87 1.52
N CYS A 685 6.33 -24.74 2.42
CA CYS A 685 6.12 -24.57 3.84
C CYS A 685 6.78 -23.26 4.28
N ILE A 686 6.04 -22.43 5.00
CA ILE A 686 6.50 -21.13 5.51
C ILE A 686 6.33 -21.13 7.03
N PRO A 687 7.36 -20.79 7.81
CA PRO A 687 7.21 -20.69 9.26
C PRO A 687 6.17 -19.62 9.64
N PRO A 688 5.63 -19.65 10.88
CA PRO A 688 4.82 -18.55 11.40
C PRO A 688 5.46 -17.20 11.11
N PHE A 689 4.66 -16.25 10.60
CA PHE A 689 5.11 -14.88 10.29
C PHE A 689 6.25 -14.75 9.26
N GLY A 690 6.63 -15.85 8.60
CA GLY A 690 7.78 -15.92 7.72
C GLY A 690 7.50 -15.47 6.28
N VAL A 691 8.57 -15.34 5.51
CA VAL A 691 8.55 -15.02 4.07
C VAL A 691 9.26 -16.12 3.29
N LYS A 692 8.74 -16.44 2.11
CA LYS A 692 9.39 -17.33 1.14
C LYS A 692 9.36 -16.67 -0.24
N VAL A 693 10.49 -16.67 -0.94
CA VAL A 693 10.56 -16.21 -2.32
C VAL A 693 10.96 -17.40 -3.19
N LEU A 694 10.20 -17.64 -4.25
CA LEU A 694 10.49 -18.67 -5.24
C LEU A 694 10.74 -18.01 -6.59
N SER A 695 11.76 -18.49 -7.31
CA SER A 695 12.05 -18.08 -8.67
C SER A 695 11.76 -19.24 -9.62
N PHE A 696 10.86 -19.05 -10.57
CA PHE A 696 10.48 -20.02 -11.60
C PHE A 696 11.09 -19.62 -12.94
N GLY A 697 12.07 -20.37 -13.43
CA GLY A 697 12.77 -20.01 -14.68
C GLY A 697 13.67 -21.11 -15.23
N PRO A 698 14.49 -20.78 -16.24
CA PRO A 698 15.46 -21.71 -16.80
C PRO A 698 16.52 -22.01 -15.75
N GLN A 699 17.15 -23.18 -15.88
CA GLN A 699 18.26 -23.57 -15.04
C GLN A 699 19.38 -22.53 -15.19
N ARG A 700 19.81 -21.94 -14.08
CA ARG A 700 20.96 -21.04 -14.14
C ARG A 700 22.22 -21.88 -14.23
N GLU A 701 23.09 -21.56 -15.19
CA GLU A 701 24.50 -21.95 -15.05
C GLU A 701 24.98 -21.41 -13.70
N ALA A 702 25.88 -22.13 -13.03
CA ALA A 702 26.49 -21.67 -11.79
C ALA A 702 27.34 -20.43 -12.07
N GLU A 703 26.70 -19.29 -12.31
CA GLU A 703 27.31 -17.98 -12.32
C GLU A 703 27.80 -17.80 -10.89
N ALA A 704 29.11 -17.93 -10.69
CA ALA A 704 29.74 -17.47 -9.47
C ALA A 704 29.25 -16.03 -9.26
N PHE A 705 28.51 -15.81 -8.18
CA PHE A 705 27.99 -14.50 -7.84
C PHE A 705 29.20 -13.54 -7.72
N ARG A 706 29.48 -12.77 -8.78
CA ARG A 706 30.64 -11.85 -8.88
C ARG A 706 30.23 -10.43 -8.47
N GLY A 707 29.42 -10.32 -7.42
CA GLY A 707 29.07 -9.05 -6.79
C GLY A 707 29.92 -8.82 -5.53
N PRO A 708 30.40 -7.59 -5.26
CA PRO A 708 31.20 -7.29 -4.09
C PRO A 708 30.32 -7.23 -2.84
N LEU A 709 30.03 -8.39 -2.27
CA LEU A 709 29.79 -8.52 -0.85
C LEU A 709 30.76 -9.61 -0.36
N THR A 710 32.05 -9.29 -0.38
CA THR A 710 32.93 -9.93 0.60
C THR A 710 32.40 -9.53 1.97
N THR A 711 31.72 -10.48 2.58
CA THR A 711 31.09 -10.51 3.90
C THR A 711 32.08 -10.35 5.06
N THR A 712 33.07 -9.46 4.97
CA THR A 712 33.94 -9.15 6.12
C THR A 712 33.33 -8.14 7.09
N GLY A 713 32.10 -7.68 6.83
CA GLY A 713 31.19 -7.19 7.87
C GLY A 713 30.23 -8.30 8.31
N GLY A 714 30.75 -9.49 8.62
CA GLY A 714 30.01 -10.37 9.51
C GLY A 714 29.74 -9.61 10.80
N LEU A 715 28.63 -9.91 11.48
CA LEU A 715 28.50 -9.60 12.90
C LEU A 715 29.85 -9.96 13.52
N ASP A 716 30.52 -9.01 14.16
CA ASP A 716 31.77 -9.37 14.82
C ASP A 716 31.47 -10.43 15.89
N GLU A 717 32.49 -11.12 16.38
CA GLU A 717 32.27 -12.13 17.43
C GLU A 717 31.52 -11.56 18.64
N GLY A 718 31.59 -10.24 18.88
CA GLY A 718 30.84 -9.52 19.90
C GLY A 718 29.35 -9.40 19.57
N ASP A 719 28.98 -9.03 18.35
CA ASP A 719 27.59 -8.96 17.89
C ASP A 719 26.93 -10.36 17.89
N VAL A 720 27.66 -11.39 17.43
CA VAL A 720 27.17 -12.78 17.48
C VAL A 720 27.03 -13.26 18.92
N ALA A 721 28.02 -13.01 19.77
CA ALA A 721 27.97 -13.37 21.19
C ALA A 721 26.84 -12.62 21.92
N TYR A 722 26.59 -11.35 21.57
CA TYR A 722 25.50 -10.56 22.13
C TYR A 722 24.12 -11.11 21.73
N LEU A 723 23.92 -11.45 20.46
CA LEU A 723 22.67 -12.07 19.99
C LEU A 723 22.46 -13.48 20.58
N GLU A 724 23.52 -14.27 20.71
CA GLU A 724 23.48 -15.57 21.39
C GLU A 724 23.21 -15.41 22.90
N GLU A 725 23.77 -14.40 23.55
CA GLU A 725 23.53 -14.06 24.97
C GLU A 725 22.10 -13.57 25.21
N ILE A 726 21.53 -12.75 24.32
CA ILE A 726 20.11 -12.35 24.36
C ILE A 726 19.20 -13.58 24.21
N LYS A 727 19.47 -14.45 23.22
CA LYS A 727 18.73 -15.70 23.03
C LYS A 727 18.84 -16.62 24.24
N ARG A 728 20.02 -16.67 24.88
CA ARG A 728 20.30 -17.50 26.06
C ARG A 728 19.61 -17.00 27.33
N ARG A 729 19.46 -15.68 27.49
CA ARG A 729 18.81 -15.05 28.66
C ARG A 729 17.28 -15.15 28.61
N GLY A 730 16.69 -15.28 27.43
CA GLY A 730 15.25 -15.36 27.26
C GLY A 730 14.51 -14.07 27.69
N PRO A 731 13.20 -13.95 27.41
CA PRO A 731 12.45 -12.70 27.63
C PRO A 731 12.39 -12.27 29.10
N LYS A 732 12.42 -13.24 30.03
CA LYS A 732 12.22 -13.01 31.47
C LYS A 732 13.38 -12.27 32.14
N ASP A 733 14.63 -12.48 31.72
CA ASP A 733 15.79 -11.86 32.35
C ASP A 733 16.10 -10.45 31.81
N VAL A 734 15.57 -10.08 30.64
CA VAL A 734 15.80 -8.77 29.99
C VAL A 734 14.76 -7.73 30.41
N LEU A 735 13.52 -8.14 30.66
CA LEU A 735 12.43 -7.20 31.00
C LEU A 735 12.44 -6.78 32.47
N GLY A 736 13.06 -7.56 33.36
CA GLY A 736 12.95 -7.37 34.81
C GLY A 736 11.51 -7.59 35.29
N THR A 737 11.35 -7.81 36.58
CA THR A 737 10.00 -7.87 37.18
C THR A 737 9.36 -6.48 37.20
N VAL A 738 8.03 -6.40 37.33
CA VAL A 738 7.33 -5.12 37.58
C VAL A 738 7.92 -4.41 38.81
N GLU A 739 8.37 -5.17 39.82
CA GLU A 739 9.08 -4.64 40.98
C GLU A 739 10.44 -4.01 40.64
N ASP A 740 11.17 -4.49 39.62
CA ASP A 740 12.44 -3.91 39.17
C ASP A 740 12.23 -2.62 38.37
N TYR A 741 11.10 -2.50 37.68
CA TYR A 741 10.69 -1.26 37.02
C TYR A 741 10.32 -0.18 38.06
N ASP A 742 9.47 -0.52 39.03
CA ASP A 742 9.06 0.41 40.10
C ASP A 742 10.23 0.82 41.01
N ARG A 743 11.23 -0.06 41.19
CA ARG A 743 12.45 0.26 41.95
C ARG A 743 13.38 1.20 41.20
N ARG A 744 13.43 1.10 39.86
CA ARG A 744 14.17 2.03 38.99
C ARG A 744 13.49 3.40 38.91
N LYS A 745 12.16 3.43 38.76
CA LYS A 745 11.37 4.68 38.76
C LYS A 745 11.52 5.44 40.08
N ARG A 746 11.42 4.75 41.23
CA ARG A 746 11.66 5.34 42.56
C ARG A 746 13.08 5.86 42.78
N ARG A 747 14.08 5.36 42.05
CA ARG A 747 15.46 5.87 42.08
C ARG A 747 15.70 7.06 41.16
N GLN A 748 14.85 7.28 40.16
CA GLN A 748 14.90 8.47 39.30
C GLN A 748 14.11 9.64 39.89
N ASP A 749 13.06 9.35 40.67
CA ASP A 749 12.27 10.35 41.38
C ASP A 749 12.93 10.83 42.70
N GLN A 750 14.02 10.18 43.12
CA GLN A 750 14.91 10.58 44.23
C GLN A 750 16.16 11.25 43.67
#